data_AF-A0AA35ICI0-F1
#
_entry.id   AF-A0AA35ICI0-F1
#
_cell.length_a   1.000
_cell.length_b   1.000
_cell.length_c   1.000
_cell.angle_alpha   90.00
_cell.angle_beta   90.00
_cell.angle_gamma   90.00
#
_symmetry.space_group_name_H-M   'P 1'
#
loop_
_entity.id
_entity.type
_entity.pdbx_description
1 polymer ?
#
loop_
_entity_poly.entity_id
_entity_poly.type
_entity_poly.pdbx_seq_one_letter_code
_entity_poly.pdbx_strand_id
1 'polypeptide(L)'
;MATIHVDGKALEVNGADNLLQACLSLGLDIPYFCWHPALGSVGACRQCAVKQYTDENDTRGRIVMSCMTPASDGTWISIEDEESKAFRASVVEWLMTNHPHDCPVCEEGGHCHLQDMTVMTGHNERRYRFTKRTHQNQDLGPFIAHEMNRCIACYRCVRYYKDYAGGTDLGVYGAHDNVYFGRVEDGVLESEFSGNLTEVCPTGVFTDKTHSERYNRKWDMQFAPSICHGCSSGCNISPGERYGELRRIENRFNGSVNQYFLCDRGRFGYGYVNRKDRPRQPHLADGTKLGLDAALDKAADLLRGRTIVGIGSPRASLESNYGLRELVGAEYFYSGMEAGELARVRLALNVLNNSPLPVPTLRDIEDHDAVFVLGEDLTQTAARVALAVRQSTKGKAEAMAEAMKVQPWLDAAVKNIGQHALYPLFIASLAETKLDDVAEECVHAAPADLARIGFAVAHAIDPSAPAVAGLDEEAKALAQRIADALVAAKRPLVVAGTSLADPALIEAAANIAKALKLREKNGSLSLVVPEANSIGLAMLGGESVDAALDAVISGKADAIVVLENDLYARVPAAKVDAALAAAKVVIVADHSKTPTVDRAHLVLPAASFAEGDGTLVSQEGRAQRFFQVFDPQYLDSSIQIHEGWRWMHALRATLLNKPVDWTQLDHVTSACAEAAPQLAGIVNAAPSAAFRIKGMKLAREPLRYSGRTAMRANISVHEPRTPQDKDTAFAFSMEGYSGSAEPRQQVPFAWSPGWNSPQAWNKFQDEVGGHLRAGDPGVRLIESQGDRLNWFNAIPGAFNPTRGTWTAVPFFHLFGSEESSSRAAPVQQRIPAAYVALAKSEADRLGVNDGALLSLNVAGVALRLPLRINEELGAGLVALPKGLAGIPPAIFGASVEGLQEAAQWLVHPRSDRCDHPGRQGYRGAAGRGGLWRPAQLCRAPPAGLVAGPLRSEPCWPVRHVPDRRRHAEDVLQGRLEPALRRQDDLHPGAGRGHERPADRLLDHPDHTGLGRCRPEHRPAVLLRHGRPVGLRGAVRRLVVEQQVRPAGQLACFGTDRVVRSVPGPGADGRGGAGGLVQHARHRRVPGAEPVVHHSAVLRLLHLLHRWRRRDSPSPVRPAGSRTGTRRRLPHRVCRHEMGHVLRR
;
A
#
# COMPACT_ATOMS: atom_id res chain seq x y z
N MET A 1 18.92 12.62 25.09
CA MET A 1 18.19 11.91 26.15
C MET A 1 17.72 12.92 27.18
N ALA A 2 16.65 12.57 27.89
CA ALA A 2 16.11 13.27 29.03
C ALA A 2 15.61 12.22 30.03
N THR A 3 15.80 12.45 31.33
CA THR A 3 15.25 11.59 32.38
C THR A 3 13.86 12.11 32.75
N ILE A 4 12.82 11.28 32.56
CA ILE A 4 11.47 11.55 33.05
C ILE A 4 11.11 10.61 34.19
N HIS A 5 10.31 11.08 35.14
CA HIS A 5 9.91 10.32 36.32
C HIS A 5 8.43 9.98 36.19
N VAL A 6 8.11 8.69 35.97
CA VAL A 6 6.75 8.21 35.73
C VAL A 6 6.34 7.23 36.83
N ASP A 7 5.33 7.62 37.61
CA ASP A 7 4.82 6.82 38.74
C ASP A 7 5.95 6.35 39.68
N GLY A 8 6.86 7.28 40.01
CA GLY A 8 8.03 7.07 40.88
C GLY A 8 9.25 6.41 40.22
N LYS A 9 9.23 6.13 38.91
CA LYS A 9 10.34 5.49 38.19
C LYS A 9 11.03 6.48 37.26
N ALA A 10 12.33 6.67 37.42
CA ALA A 10 13.16 7.38 36.43
C ALA A 10 13.33 6.53 35.17
N LEU A 11 13.09 7.13 34.00
CA LEU A 11 13.08 6.49 32.69
C LEU A 11 13.73 7.43 31.64
N GLU A 12 14.64 6.90 30.83
CA GLU A 12 15.32 7.64 29.77
C GLU A 12 14.48 7.73 28.50
N VAL A 13 14.34 8.93 27.92
CA VAL A 13 13.54 9.19 26.72
C VAL A 13 14.22 10.15 25.73
N ASN A 14 13.69 10.20 24.50
CA ASN A 14 14.02 11.25 23.54
C ASN A 14 13.35 12.57 23.96
N GLY A 15 14.14 13.61 24.24
CA GLY A 15 13.63 14.91 24.69
C GLY A 15 12.98 15.77 23.61
N ALA A 16 13.08 15.38 22.33
CA ALA A 16 12.35 16.00 21.23
C ALA A 16 10.87 15.54 21.18
N ASP A 17 10.57 14.37 21.73
CA ASP A 17 9.24 13.78 21.68
C ASP A 17 8.22 14.56 22.54
N ASN A 18 6.95 14.39 22.18
CA ASN A 18 5.87 14.64 23.12
C ASN A 18 5.80 13.50 24.15
N LEU A 19 5.36 13.83 25.36
CA LEU A 19 5.28 12.93 26.50
C LEU A 19 4.38 11.70 26.24
N LEU A 20 3.35 11.81 25.39
CA LEU A 20 2.55 10.64 25.00
C LEU A 20 3.40 9.63 24.22
N GLN A 21 4.07 10.09 23.17
CA GLN A 21 4.95 9.28 22.33
C GLN A 21 6.06 8.63 23.17
N ALA A 22 6.76 9.41 23.99
CA ALA A 22 7.81 8.92 24.88
C ALA A 22 7.33 7.80 25.83
N CYS A 23 6.17 7.97 26.48
CA CYS A 23 5.59 6.94 27.33
C CYS A 23 5.15 5.69 26.55
N LEU A 24 4.58 5.84 25.34
CA LEU A 24 4.18 4.71 24.50
C LEU A 24 5.39 3.91 23.97
N SER A 25 6.50 4.59 23.63
CA SER A 25 7.78 3.96 23.24
C SER A 25 8.35 3.11 24.37
N LEU A 26 8.27 3.61 25.62
CA LEU A 26 8.60 2.84 26.84
C LEU A 26 7.62 1.70 27.16
N GLY A 27 6.62 1.48 26.31
CA GLY A 27 5.61 0.42 26.46
C GLY A 27 4.51 0.73 27.49
N LEU A 28 4.51 1.91 28.11
CA LEU A 28 3.47 2.34 29.05
C LEU A 28 2.13 2.56 28.34
N ASP A 29 1.03 2.52 29.10
CA ASP A 29 -0.34 2.64 28.57
C ASP A 29 -0.97 3.97 28.99
N ILE A 30 -1.04 4.91 28.04
CA ILE A 30 -1.82 6.15 28.16
C ILE A 30 -2.93 6.13 27.10
N PRO A 31 -4.21 6.26 27.47
CA PRO A 31 -5.31 6.36 26.51
C PRO A 31 -5.19 7.54 25.52
N TYR A 32 -5.50 7.37 24.24
CA TYR A 32 -5.52 8.46 23.23
C TYR A 32 -6.53 8.24 22.10
N PHE A 33 -6.87 9.30 21.35
CA PHE A 33 -7.68 9.20 20.11
C PHE A 33 -7.23 10.13 18.97
N CYS A 34 -7.01 11.43 19.22
CA CYS A 34 -6.73 12.39 18.14
C CYS A 34 -5.27 12.40 17.67
N TRP A 35 -4.34 11.91 18.48
CA TRP A 35 -2.95 11.72 18.11
C TRP A 35 -2.77 10.49 17.22
N HIS A 36 -1.82 10.54 16.29
CA HIS A 36 -1.34 9.42 15.49
C HIS A 36 0.14 9.71 15.14
N PRO A 37 1.04 8.71 15.10
CA PRO A 37 2.48 8.96 14.92
C PRO A 37 2.77 9.83 13.68
N ALA A 38 2.33 9.39 12.51
CA ALA A 38 2.52 10.10 11.24
C ALA A 38 1.58 11.33 11.02
N LEU A 39 0.92 11.86 12.05
CA LEU A 39 0.09 13.08 11.95
C LEU A 39 0.42 14.13 13.04
N GLY A 40 1.13 13.77 14.11
CA GLY A 40 1.38 14.68 15.24
C GLY A 40 0.13 15.02 16.08
N SER A 41 0.25 16.08 16.88
CA SER A 41 -0.63 16.41 18.00
C SER A 41 -1.54 17.63 17.76
N VAL A 42 -2.80 17.49 18.19
CA VAL A 42 -3.82 18.58 18.18
C VAL A 42 -4.60 18.73 19.50
N GLY A 43 -4.33 17.89 20.51
CA GLY A 43 -4.96 17.97 21.84
C GLY A 43 -6.49 17.76 21.91
N ALA A 44 -7.17 17.59 20.78
CA ALA A 44 -8.63 17.65 20.65
C ALA A 44 -9.38 16.67 21.57
N CYS A 45 -8.95 15.40 21.63
CA CYS A 45 -9.71 14.35 22.34
C CYS A 45 -9.60 14.39 23.86
N ARG A 46 -8.63 15.12 24.44
CA ARG A 46 -8.30 15.16 25.89
C ARG A 46 -8.04 13.82 26.60
N GLN A 47 -8.06 12.70 25.88
CA GLN A 47 -7.98 11.36 26.44
C GLN A 47 -6.61 11.00 27.03
N CYS A 48 -5.54 11.65 26.56
CA CYS A 48 -4.16 11.47 27.06
C CYS A 48 -3.84 12.37 28.26
N ALA A 49 -4.81 12.51 29.17
CA ALA A 49 -4.64 13.27 30.40
C ALA A 49 -3.75 12.50 31.39
N VAL A 50 -2.70 13.15 31.88
CA VAL A 50 -1.82 12.67 32.96
C VAL A 50 -1.63 13.76 34.00
N LYS A 51 -1.26 13.38 35.21
CA LYS A 51 -0.91 14.31 36.28
C LYS A 51 0.56 14.68 36.15
N GLN A 52 0.89 15.96 36.06
CA GLN A 52 2.25 16.49 36.07
C GLN A 52 2.53 17.20 37.40
N TYR A 53 3.69 16.94 37.96
CA TYR A 53 4.20 17.54 39.18
C TYR A 53 5.39 18.45 38.87
N THR A 54 5.69 19.37 39.78
CA THR A 54 6.79 20.33 39.65
C THR A 54 8.15 19.67 39.93
N ASP A 55 8.19 18.82 40.94
CA ASP A 55 9.35 18.04 41.41
C ASP A 55 8.85 16.85 42.27
N GLU A 56 9.75 16.09 42.89
CA GLU A 56 9.43 14.90 43.70
C GLU A 56 8.60 15.19 44.97
N ASN A 57 8.56 16.43 45.44
CA ASN A 57 7.86 16.86 46.67
C ASN A 57 6.49 17.49 46.38
N ASP A 58 6.19 17.83 45.12
CA ASP A 58 4.89 18.37 44.73
C ASP A 58 3.83 17.27 44.78
N THR A 59 2.97 17.33 45.80
CA THR A 59 1.86 16.41 46.04
C THR A 59 0.53 16.90 45.46
N ARG A 60 0.50 18.07 44.80
CA ARG A 60 -0.72 18.64 44.19
C ARG A 60 -0.74 18.40 42.69
N GLY A 61 0.33 18.78 42.00
CA GLY A 61 0.44 18.73 40.54
C GLY A 61 -0.71 19.41 39.79
N ARG A 62 -0.78 19.13 38.49
CA ARG A 62 -1.83 19.61 37.56
C ARG A 62 -2.10 18.58 36.47
N ILE A 63 -3.32 18.51 35.94
CA ILE A 63 -3.59 17.67 34.77
C ILE A 63 -3.05 18.36 33.50
N VAL A 64 -2.29 17.61 32.70
CA VAL A 64 -1.81 18.02 31.37
C VAL A 64 -2.15 16.96 30.32
N MET A 65 -2.18 17.36 29.05
CA MET A 65 -2.43 16.44 27.92
C MET A 65 -1.08 15.99 27.36
N SER A 66 -0.67 14.73 27.56
CA SER A 66 0.72 14.32 27.26
C SER A 66 1.11 14.42 25.78
N CYS A 67 0.16 14.40 24.83
CA CYS A 67 0.48 14.68 23.41
C CYS A 67 0.83 16.17 23.14
N MET A 68 0.51 17.09 24.04
CA MET A 68 0.79 18.53 23.93
C MET A 68 1.93 18.99 24.85
N THR A 69 2.55 18.08 25.62
CA THR A 69 3.62 18.37 26.58
C THR A 69 4.93 17.75 26.07
N PRO A 70 6.06 18.47 26.04
CA PRO A 70 7.36 17.89 25.69
C PRO A 70 7.86 16.92 26.76
N ALA A 71 8.65 15.92 26.34
CA ALA A 71 9.31 14.95 27.23
C ALA A 71 10.62 15.53 27.84
N SER A 72 10.53 16.68 28.51
CA SER A 72 11.68 17.42 29.03
C SER A 72 12.35 16.76 30.24
N ASP A 73 13.66 17.00 30.39
CA ASP A 73 14.46 16.48 31.51
C ASP A 73 13.93 16.94 32.87
N GLY A 74 13.94 16.05 33.86
CA GLY A 74 13.37 16.28 35.19
C GLY A 74 11.84 16.35 35.23
N THR A 75 11.11 15.94 34.18
CA THR A 75 9.63 15.95 34.20
C THR A 75 9.07 14.86 35.11
N TRP A 76 8.35 15.24 36.16
CA TRP A 76 7.63 14.32 37.04
C TRP A 76 6.15 14.19 36.62
N ILE A 77 5.69 12.96 36.40
CA ILE A 77 4.30 12.63 36.09
C ILE A 77 3.79 11.37 36.78
N SER A 78 2.47 11.25 36.86
CA SER A 78 1.77 10.01 37.18
C SER A 78 0.72 9.70 36.12
N ILE A 79 0.74 8.46 35.63
CA ILE A 79 -0.30 7.86 34.80
C ILE A 79 -1.35 7.19 35.71
N GLU A 80 -0.98 6.80 36.92
CA GLU A 80 -1.86 6.13 37.88
C GLU A 80 -2.62 7.08 38.83
N ASP A 81 -2.45 8.40 38.72
CA ASP A 81 -3.18 9.39 39.52
C ASP A 81 -4.71 9.30 39.32
N GLU A 82 -5.43 9.28 40.44
CA GLU A 82 -6.89 9.08 40.46
C GLU A 82 -7.68 10.26 39.88
N GLU A 83 -7.18 11.50 39.97
CA GLU A 83 -7.83 12.65 39.31
C GLU A 83 -7.76 12.49 37.78
N SER A 84 -6.58 12.13 37.26
CA SER A 84 -6.36 11.86 35.83
C SER A 84 -7.14 10.64 35.34
N LYS A 85 -7.34 9.61 36.17
CA LYS A 85 -8.20 8.44 35.86
C LYS A 85 -9.66 8.85 35.77
N ALA A 86 -10.18 9.55 36.77
CA ALA A 86 -11.56 10.03 36.79
C ALA A 86 -11.88 10.97 35.62
N PHE A 87 -10.92 11.83 35.26
CA PHE A 87 -11.01 12.68 34.06
C PHE A 87 -11.09 11.83 32.77
N ARG A 88 -10.18 10.86 32.60
CA ARG A 88 -10.15 9.96 31.42
C ARG A 88 -11.42 9.12 31.27
N ALA A 89 -12.00 8.63 32.37
CA ALA A 89 -13.27 7.92 32.35
C ALA A 89 -14.46 8.83 32.00
N SER A 90 -14.45 10.08 32.49
CA SER A 90 -15.48 11.08 32.18
C SER A 90 -15.50 11.45 30.69
N VAL A 91 -14.33 11.60 30.07
CA VAL A 91 -14.21 11.85 28.61
C VAL A 91 -14.81 10.70 27.80
N VAL A 92 -14.57 9.44 28.19
CA VAL A 92 -15.16 8.28 27.51
C VAL A 92 -16.69 8.24 27.66
N GLU A 93 -17.25 8.55 28.84
CA GLU A 93 -18.71 8.67 28.99
C GLU A 93 -19.32 9.75 28.07
N TRP A 94 -18.64 10.89 27.90
CA TRP A 94 -19.08 11.93 26.97
C TRP A 94 -19.10 11.42 25.52
N LEU A 95 -18.10 10.64 25.08
CA LEU A 95 -18.13 10.00 23.76
C LEU A 95 -19.27 8.97 23.62
N MET A 96 -19.54 8.17 24.67
CA MET A 96 -20.65 7.23 24.73
C MET A 96 -22.04 7.88 24.81
N THR A 97 -22.12 9.21 24.91
CA THR A 97 -23.39 9.93 24.81
C THR A 97 -24.05 9.69 23.44
N ASN A 98 -23.29 9.84 22.35
CA ASN A 98 -23.83 9.71 20.98
C ASN A 98 -23.33 8.47 20.22
N HIS A 99 -22.18 7.89 20.55
CA HIS A 99 -21.68 6.68 19.86
C HIS A 99 -22.70 5.53 19.98
N PRO A 100 -23.09 4.83 18.90
CA PRO A 100 -24.13 3.79 18.92
C PRO A 100 -23.63 2.52 19.62
N HIS A 101 -24.56 1.62 19.98
CA HIS A 101 -24.20 0.38 20.72
C HIS A 101 -23.90 -0.79 19.76
N ASP A 102 -23.33 -0.48 18.59
CA ASP A 102 -23.23 -1.40 17.46
C ASP A 102 -22.15 -2.46 17.62
N CYS A 103 -21.35 -2.46 18.69
CA CYS A 103 -20.21 -3.37 18.87
C CYS A 103 -20.45 -4.84 18.47
N PRO A 104 -21.63 -5.47 18.68
CA PRO A 104 -21.93 -6.83 18.22
C PRO A 104 -22.09 -7.02 16.70
N VAL A 105 -22.44 -5.96 15.95
CA VAL A 105 -22.67 -5.98 14.49
C VAL A 105 -21.65 -5.15 13.69
N CYS A 106 -21.07 -4.13 14.31
CA CYS A 106 -20.05 -3.24 13.74
C CYS A 106 -18.82 -4.03 13.31
N GLU A 107 -18.40 -3.79 12.08
CA GLU A 107 -17.32 -4.47 11.36
C GLU A 107 -15.99 -4.33 12.13
N GLU A 108 -15.79 -3.14 12.70
CA GLU A 108 -14.61 -2.78 13.49
C GLU A 108 -14.56 -3.38 14.90
N GLY A 109 -15.58 -4.10 15.38
CA GLY A 109 -15.48 -4.73 16.70
C GLY A 109 -14.36 -5.79 16.74
N GLY A 110 -13.38 -5.58 17.63
CA GLY A 110 -12.11 -6.34 17.68
C GLY A 110 -10.94 -5.73 16.89
N HIS A 111 -11.15 -4.61 16.19
CA HIS A 111 -10.15 -3.80 15.49
C HIS A 111 -10.24 -2.30 15.87
N CYS A 112 -11.35 -1.90 16.51
CA CYS A 112 -11.68 -0.56 16.96
C CYS A 112 -10.84 -0.09 18.16
N HIS A 113 -10.06 0.98 17.97
CA HIS A 113 -9.25 1.58 19.03
C HIS A 113 -10.11 2.17 20.17
N LEU A 114 -11.31 2.68 19.89
CA LEU A 114 -12.26 3.12 20.92
C LEU A 114 -12.65 1.99 21.89
N GLN A 115 -12.70 0.73 21.44
CA GLN A 115 -12.98 -0.40 22.32
C GLN A 115 -11.80 -0.66 23.27
N ASP A 116 -10.57 -0.69 22.76
CA ASP A 116 -9.35 -0.83 23.59
C ASP A 116 -9.29 0.25 24.68
N MET A 117 -9.49 1.53 24.31
CA MET A 117 -9.40 2.66 25.24
C MET A 117 -10.59 2.73 26.24
N THR A 118 -11.78 2.25 25.85
CA THR A 118 -12.95 2.15 26.76
C THR A 118 -12.70 1.09 27.83
N VAL A 119 -12.11 -0.06 27.46
CA VAL A 119 -11.72 -1.10 28.42
C VAL A 119 -10.58 -0.61 29.33
N MET A 120 -9.58 0.06 28.77
CA MET A 120 -8.44 0.63 29.51
C MET A 120 -8.83 1.71 30.54
N THR A 121 -9.97 2.38 30.35
CA THR A 121 -10.52 3.39 31.27
C THR A 121 -11.59 2.85 32.22
N GLY A 122 -11.97 1.57 32.10
CA GLY A 122 -12.96 0.92 32.97
C GLY A 122 -14.41 1.40 32.79
N HIS A 123 -14.72 2.16 31.73
CA HIS A 123 -16.07 2.70 31.53
C HIS A 123 -17.10 1.60 31.21
N ASN A 124 -18.13 1.47 32.05
CA ASN A 124 -19.13 0.41 32.00
C ASN A 124 -20.61 0.88 32.02
N GLU A 125 -20.90 2.12 32.45
CA GLU A 125 -22.26 2.63 32.65
C GLU A 125 -22.47 4.02 32.01
N ARG A 126 -23.61 4.21 31.32
CA ARG A 126 -23.98 5.47 30.64
C ARG A 126 -25.13 6.16 31.40
N ARG A 127 -24.87 7.34 31.99
CA ARG A 127 -25.89 8.07 32.78
C ARG A 127 -26.89 8.86 31.92
N TYR A 128 -26.57 9.13 30.65
CA TYR A 128 -27.41 9.90 29.72
C TYR A 128 -28.66 9.10 29.28
N ARG A 129 -29.84 9.74 29.33
CA ARG A 129 -31.16 9.09 29.13
C ARG A 129 -31.95 9.54 27.89
N PHE A 130 -31.46 10.52 27.13
CA PHE A 130 -32.16 11.07 25.97
C PHE A 130 -31.79 10.33 24.67
N THR A 131 -32.43 10.72 23.56
CA THR A 131 -32.12 10.28 22.19
C THR A 131 -30.68 10.58 21.80
N LYS A 132 -30.04 9.69 21.03
CA LYS A 132 -28.74 9.94 20.41
C LYS A 132 -28.91 10.81 19.16
N ARG A 133 -27.90 11.64 18.86
CA ARG A 133 -27.72 12.29 17.56
C ARG A 133 -27.69 11.22 16.46
N THR A 134 -28.33 11.49 15.33
CA THR A 134 -28.21 10.65 14.12
C THR A 134 -27.74 11.45 12.92
N HIS A 135 -26.97 10.79 12.05
CA HIS A 135 -26.50 11.28 10.77
C HIS A 135 -26.93 10.33 9.65
N GLN A 136 -27.08 10.86 8.44
CA GLN A 136 -27.16 10.04 7.23
C GLN A 136 -25.74 9.66 6.79
N ASN A 137 -25.60 8.47 6.21
CA ASN A 137 -24.34 8.02 5.63
C ASN A 137 -24.23 8.46 4.17
N GLN A 138 -23.02 8.43 3.62
CA GLN A 138 -22.73 8.75 2.21
C GLN A 138 -22.16 7.54 1.49
N ASP A 139 -22.37 7.43 0.18
CA ASP A 139 -21.54 6.54 -0.63
C ASP A 139 -20.21 7.21 -0.97
N LEU A 140 -19.13 6.59 -0.51
CA LEU A 140 -17.75 6.99 -0.76
C LEU A 140 -17.09 6.14 -1.86
N GLY A 141 -17.89 5.30 -2.53
CA GLY A 141 -17.51 4.49 -3.70
C GLY A 141 -17.20 3.03 -3.39
N PRO A 142 -16.45 2.31 -4.24
CA PRO A 142 -16.35 0.84 -4.19
C PRO A 142 -15.49 0.31 -3.03
N PHE A 143 -14.67 1.16 -2.41
CA PHE A 143 -13.63 0.74 -1.45
C PHE A 143 -14.04 0.90 0.02
N ILE A 144 -14.78 1.95 0.36
CA ILE A 144 -15.01 2.37 1.75
C ILE A 144 -16.50 2.54 2.01
N ALA A 145 -17.00 1.92 3.07
CA ALA A 145 -18.33 2.16 3.59
C ALA A 145 -18.28 3.24 4.70
N HIS A 146 -19.35 4.03 4.80
CA HIS A 146 -19.44 5.16 5.71
C HIS A 146 -20.52 4.91 6.78
N GLU A 147 -20.20 5.09 8.05
CA GLU A 147 -21.15 5.02 9.17
C GLU A 147 -20.90 6.13 10.19
N MET A 148 -21.48 7.31 9.91
CA MET A 148 -21.16 8.55 10.61
C MET A 148 -21.72 8.66 12.03
N ASN A 149 -22.66 7.79 12.41
CA ASN A 149 -23.16 7.74 13.79
C ASN A 149 -22.05 7.29 14.77
N ARG A 150 -21.10 6.48 14.29
CA ARG A 150 -19.94 6.00 15.07
C ARG A 150 -18.86 7.07 15.32
N CYS A 151 -19.00 8.28 14.77
CA CYS A 151 -17.93 9.29 14.79
C CYS A 151 -17.75 10.01 16.14
N ILE A 152 -16.52 9.90 16.69
CA ILE A 152 -16.06 10.57 17.92
C ILE A 152 -15.32 11.91 17.68
N ALA A 153 -15.44 12.51 16.49
CA ALA A 153 -14.86 13.81 16.13
C ALA A 153 -13.35 13.97 16.48
N CYS A 154 -12.54 12.94 16.23
CA CYS A 154 -11.10 12.94 16.55
C CYS A 154 -10.21 13.70 15.53
N TYR A 155 -10.78 14.19 14.43
CA TYR A 155 -10.13 14.88 13.30
C TYR A 155 -9.02 14.10 12.56
N ARG A 156 -8.69 12.86 12.95
CA ARG A 156 -7.67 12.03 12.24
C ARG A 156 -7.97 11.86 10.74
N CYS A 157 -9.23 11.61 10.38
CA CYS A 157 -9.62 11.33 8.99
C CYS A 157 -9.28 12.48 8.03
N VAL A 158 -9.65 13.72 8.37
CA VAL A 158 -9.36 14.89 7.52
C VAL A 158 -7.89 15.32 7.57
N ARG A 159 -7.24 15.22 8.74
CA ARG A 159 -5.79 15.50 8.85
C ARG A 159 -4.95 14.51 8.04
N TYR A 160 -5.36 13.26 7.99
CA TYR A 160 -4.76 12.29 7.07
C TYR A 160 -5.12 12.61 5.61
N TYR A 161 -6.41 12.66 5.28
CA TYR A 161 -6.86 12.69 3.89
C TYR A 161 -6.41 13.96 3.18
N LYS A 162 -6.58 15.14 3.79
CA LYS A 162 -6.16 16.41 3.23
C LYS A 162 -4.68 16.64 3.49
N ASP A 163 -4.30 16.78 4.76
CA ASP A 163 -3.02 17.38 5.11
C ASP A 163 -1.83 16.44 4.87
N TYR A 164 -2.00 15.11 4.97
CA TYR A 164 -0.96 14.12 4.67
C TYR A 164 -1.05 13.62 3.22
N ALA A 165 -2.22 13.14 2.78
CA ALA A 165 -2.41 12.47 1.50
C ALA A 165 -2.79 13.38 0.31
N GLY A 166 -3.11 14.66 0.53
CA GLY A 166 -3.39 15.64 -0.53
C GLY A 166 -4.82 15.64 -1.10
N GLY A 167 -5.73 14.85 -0.54
CA GLY A 167 -7.12 14.75 -1.02
C GLY A 167 -7.97 15.97 -0.68
N THR A 168 -8.73 16.46 -1.66
CA THR A 168 -9.45 17.75 -1.60
C THR A 168 -10.91 17.62 -1.18
N ASP A 169 -11.55 16.49 -1.48
CA ASP A 169 -13.01 16.27 -1.47
C ASP A 169 -13.61 15.82 -0.12
N LEU A 170 -12.78 15.36 0.83
CA LEU A 170 -13.20 15.12 2.22
C LEU A 170 -13.09 16.40 3.07
N GLY A 171 -14.04 16.61 3.99
CA GLY A 171 -14.10 17.80 4.84
C GLY A 171 -14.79 17.60 6.18
N VAL A 172 -14.95 18.71 6.92
CA VAL A 172 -15.68 18.80 8.19
C VAL A 172 -16.74 19.89 8.05
N TYR A 173 -17.98 19.58 8.44
CA TYR A 173 -19.12 20.47 8.29
C TYR A 173 -19.94 20.53 9.59
N GLY A 174 -20.66 21.64 9.79
CA GLY A 174 -21.43 21.87 11.03
C GLY A 174 -20.56 22.35 12.20
N ALA A 175 -21.09 22.27 13.42
CA ALA A 175 -20.47 22.81 14.63
C ALA A 175 -21.04 22.18 15.92
N HIS A 176 -20.34 22.38 17.04
CA HIS A 176 -20.71 21.88 18.37
C HIS A 176 -20.92 20.35 18.40
N ASP A 177 -22.11 19.88 18.77
CA ASP A 177 -22.49 18.47 18.75
C ASP A 177 -22.97 17.99 17.37
N ASN A 178 -23.41 18.91 16.49
CA ASN A 178 -23.79 18.61 15.11
C ASN A 178 -22.62 18.83 14.13
N VAL A 179 -21.54 18.08 14.33
CA VAL A 179 -20.40 18.02 13.40
C VAL A 179 -20.47 16.74 12.56
N TYR A 180 -20.29 16.90 11.24
CA TYR A 180 -20.27 15.86 10.24
C TYR A 180 -18.90 15.82 9.54
N PHE A 181 -18.43 14.63 9.18
CA PHE A 181 -17.19 14.39 8.43
C PHE A 181 -17.55 13.59 7.17
N GLY A 182 -17.03 13.96 6.00
CA GLY A 182 -17.44 13.32 4.74
C GLY A 182 -17.22 14.23 3.53
N ARG A 183 -17.92 13.95 2.43
CA ARG A 183 -17.96 14.80 1.24
C ARG A 183 -19.05 15.87 1.35
N VAL A 184 -19.06 16.84 0.42
CA VAL A 184 -20.19 17.78 0.25
C VAL A 184 -21.46 17.04 -0.22
N GLU A 185 -21.30 16.08 -1.13
CA GLU A 185 -22.34 15.21 -1.68
C GLU A 185 -21.79 13.79 -1.92
N ASP A 186 -22.66 12.81 -2.21
CA ASP A 186 -22.24 11.43 -2.49
C ASP A 186 -21.30 11.32 -3.70
N GLY A 187 -20.27 10.47 -3.61
CA GLY A 187 -19.33 10.28 -4.70
C GLY A 187 -18.03 9.59 -4.30
N VAL A 188 -17.39 8.93 -5.26
CA VAL A 188 -16.18 8.13 -5.02
C VAL A 188 -14.98 9.01 -4.67
N LEU A 189 -14.37 8.79 -3.49
CA LEU A 189 -13.22 9.56 -3.03
C LEU A 189 -12.06 9.60 -4.05
N GLU A 190 -11.44 10.76 -4.20
CA GLU A 190 -10.54 11.05 -5.32
C GLU A 190 -9.07 10.70 -5.10
N SER A 191 -8.60 10.63 -3.86
CA SER A 191 -7.20 10.29 -3.51
C SER A 191 -6.91 8.80 -3.63
N GLU A 192 -5.76 8.48 -4.24
CA GLU A 192 -5.12 7.16 -4.40
C GLU A 192 -4.85 6.39 -3.08
N PHE A 193 -5.06 7.04 -1.93
CA PHE A 193 -4.78 6.53 -0.59
C PHE A 193 -6.00 6.58 0.34
N SER A 194 -7.20 6.77 -0.22
CA SER A 194 -8.45 6.91 0.52
C SER A 194 -8.67 5.79 1.53
N GLY A 195 -8.30 4.55 1.15
CA GLY A 195 -8.51 3.34 1.92
C GLY A 195 -7.82 3.31 3.28
N ASN A 196 -6.77 4.10 3.50
CA ASN A 196 -6.13 4.15 4.82
C ASN A 196 -7.01 4.81 5.89
N LEU A 197 -8.11 5.49 5.51
CA LEU A 197 -9.14 5.93 6.45
C LEU A 197 -9.66 4.80 7.35
N THR A 198 -9.65 3.54 6.89
CA THR A 198 -10.10 2.37 7.67
C THR A 198 -9.18 2.02 8.84
N GLU A 199 -7.87 2.30 8.75
CA GLU A 199 -6.89 2.06 9.84
C GLU A 199 -6.54 3.34 10.62
N VAL A 200 -6.65 4.50 9.97
CA VAL A 200 -6.47 5.82 10.59
C VAL A 200 -7.62 6.12 11.56
N CYS A 201 -8.86 5.78 11.20
CA CYS A 201 -10.02 6.07 12.05
C CYS A 201 -10.03 5.15 13.30
N PRO A 202 -10.15 5.68 14.52
CA PRO A 202 -10.13 4.87 15.75
C PRO A 202 -11.45 4.12 16.01
N THR A 203 -12.37 4.14 15.04
CA THR A 203 -13.79 3.77 15.11
C THR A 203 -14.30 3.40 13.72
N GLY A 204 -15.30 2.51 13.63
CA GLY A 204 -15.89 2.07 12.35
C GLY A 204 -16.75 3.08 11.60
N VAL A 205 -16.29 4.33 11.49
CA VAL A 205 -16.88 5.37 10.61
C VAL A 205 -16.52 5.13 9.16
N PHE A 206 -15.28 4.74 8.90
CA PHE A 206 -14.79 4.33 7.60
C PHE A 206 -14.40 2.87 7.74
N THR A 207 -15.08 1.98 7.01
CA THR A 207 -14.80 0.52 7.04
C THR A 207 -14.49 0.02 5.64
N ASP A 208 -13.72 -1.06 5.55
CA ASP A 208 -13.45 -1.73 4.27
C ASP A 208 -14.77 -2.30 3.72
N LYS A 209 -15.26 -1.74 2.61
CA LYS A 209 -16.53 -2.14 1.98
C LYS A 209 -16.46 -3.58 1.47
N THR A 210 -15.29 -3.99 0.99
CA THR A 210 -14.99 -5.32 0.44
C THR A 210 -14.94 -6.40 1.53
N HIS A 211 -14.50 -6.01 2.75
CA HIS A 211 -14.62 -6.83 3.96
C HIS A 211 -16.07 -6.90 4.45
N SER A 212 -16.77 -5.76 4.46
CA SER A 212 -18.13 -5.62 4.96
C SER A 212 -19.14 -6.52 4.21
N GLU A 213 -19.00 -6.66 2.89
CA GLU A 213 -19.80 -7.58 2.06
C GLU A 213 -19.78 -9.04 2.54
N ARG A 214 -18.66 -9.48 3.13
CA ARG A 214 -18.43 -10.87 3.57
C ARG A 214 -17.82 -10.88 4.97
N TYR A 215 -18.53 -10.18 5.85
CA TYR A 215 -18.18 -9.85 7.22
C TYR A 215 -17.74 -11.05 8.09
N ASN A 216 -16.65 -10.83 8.83
CA ASN A 216 -16.16 -11.64 9.95
C ASN A 216 -15.31 -10.76 10.88
N ARG A 217 -14.94 -11.27 12.07
CA ARG A 217 -14.13 -10.51 13.04
C ARG A 217 -12.64 -10.59 12.76
N LYS A 218 -11.87 -9.60 13.23
CA LYS A 218 -10.39 -9.66 13.24
C LYS A 218 -9.88 -10.94 13.88
N TRP A 219 -10.45 -11.32 15.03
CA TRP A 219 -10.04 -12.54 15.71
C TRP A 219 -10.49 -13.82 15.01
N ASP A 220 -11.46 -13.79 14.09
CA ASP A 220 -11.87 -14.96 13.31
C ASP A 220 -11.03 -15.14 12.03
N MET A 221 -10.04 -14.26 11.79
CA MET A 221 -9.15 -14.32 10.64
C MET A 221 -7.80 -14.96 10.97
N GLN A 222 -7.28 -15.65 9.97
CA GLN A 222 -5.92 -16.12 9.90
C GLN A 222 -5.10 -15.15 9.04
N PHE A 223 -3.92 -14.74 9.50
CA PHE A 223 -3.06 -13.77 8.81
C PHE A 223 -1.65 -14.32 8.59
N ALA A 224 -0.98 -13.90 7.53
CA ALA A 224 0.46 -14.10 7.37
C ALA A 224 1.16 -12.79 6.94
N PRO A 225 2.45 -12.61 7.28
CA PRO A 225 3.22 -11.49 6.75
C PRO A 225 3.40 -11.65 5.24
N SER A 226 3.12 -10.62 4.46
CA SER A 226 3.24 -10.67 3.00
C SER A 226 3.65 -9.31 2.42
N ILE A 227 3.79 -9.23 1.10
CA ILE A 227 4.20 -8.03 0.35
C ILE A 227 3.26 -7.77 -0.83
N CYS A 228 3.02 -6.50 -1.13
CA CYS A 228 2.14 -6.10 -2.23
C CYS A 228 2.76 -6.46 -3.59
N HIS A 229 2.11 -7.34 -4.35
CA HIS A 229 2.56 -7.75 -5.69
C HIS A 229 2.15 -6.77 -6.81
N GLY A 230 1.37 -5.72 -6.51
CA GLY A 230 0.79 -4.82 -7.50
C GLY A 230 1.72 -3.70 -8.02
N CYS A 231 2.98 -3.61 -7.59
CA CYS A 231 4.03 -2.78 -8.17
C CYS A 231 5.40 -3.01 -7.51
N SER A 232 6.46 -2.50 -8.13
CA SER A 232 7.86 -2.63 -7.70
C SER A 232 8.20 -1.99 -6.34
N SER A 233 7.35 -1.13 -5.77
CA SER A 233 7.62 -0.43 -4.51
C SER A 233 7.58 -1.31 -3.23
N GLY A 234 7.15 -2.58 -3.33
CA GLY A 234 7.37 -3.59 -2.27
C GLY A 234 6.71 -3.35 -0.91
N CYS A 235 5.57 -2.67 -0.81
CA CYS A 235 4.93 -2.38 0.48
C CYS A 235 4.56 -3.65 1.27
N ASN A 236 4.87 -3.71 2.57
CA ASN A 236 4.52 -4.82 3.46
C ASN A 236 3.01 -4.81 3.80
N ILE A 237 2.38 -5.98 3.69
CA ILE A 237 0.94 -6.17 3.93
C ILE A 237 0.67 -7.33 4.90
N SER A 238 -0.51 -7.32 5.50
CA SER A 238 -1.08 -8.42 6.28
C SER A 238 -2.44 -8.81 5.66
N PRO A 239 -2.45 -9.73 4.67
CA PRO A 239 -3.67 -10.36 4.19
C PRO A 239 -4.33 -11.21 5.30
N GLY A 240 -5.62 -10.97 5.54
CA GLY A 240 -6.46 -11.76 6.43
C GLY A 240 -7.40 -12.69 5.65
N GLU A 241 -7.44 -13.97 6.01
CA GLU A 241 -8.23 -15.03 5.38
C GLU A 241 -9.34 -15.56 6.30
N ARG A 242 -10.45 -16.01 5.70
CA ARG A 242 -11.43 -16.87 6.36
C ARG A 242 -12.24 -17.70 5.36
N TYR A 243 -12.23 -19.02 5.51
CA TYR A 243 -12.90 -20.00 4.65
C TYR A 243 -12.41 -20.00 3.19
N GLY A 244 -11.11 -19.83 2.97
CA GLY A 244 -10.46 -19.96 1.66
C GLY A 244 -10.68 -18.76 0.74
N GLU A 245 -11.08 -17.64 1.32
CA GLU A 245 -11.10 -16.34 0.65
C GLU A 245 -10.38 -15.32 1.54
N LEU A 246 -9.56 -14.47 0.93
CA LEU A 246 -9.06 -13.24 1.54
C LEU A 246 -10.25 -12.32 1.85
N ARG A 247 -10.26 -11.77 3.06
CA ARG A 247 -11.34 -10.93 3.59
C ARG A 247 -10.97 -9.45 3.60
N ARG A 248 -9.68 -9.13 3.78
CA ARG A 248 -9.09 -7.78 3.73
C ARG A 248 -7.57 -7.81 3.69
N ILE A 249 -6.95 -6.65 3.47
CA ILE A 249 -5.52 -6.39 3.71
C ILE A 249 -5.38 -5.29 4.77
N GLU A 250 -4.67 -5.60 5.86
CA GLU A 250 -4.17 -4.64 6.85
C GLU A 250 -2.75 -4.16 6.46
N ASN A 251 -2.37 -2.93 6.81
CA ASN A 251 -1.00 -2.45 6.66
C ASN A 251 -0.08 -3.15 7.66
N ARG A 252 0.93 -3.87 7.15
CA ARG A 252 1.98 -4.44 8.00
C ARG A 252 3.11 -3.43 8.17
N PHE A 253 3.40 -3.05 9.42
CA PHE A 253 4.41 -2.04 9.70
C PHE A 253 5.80 -2.47 9.22
N ASN A 254 6.48 -1.52 8.59
CA ASN A 254 7.89 -1.57 8.21
C ASN A 254 8.41 -0.12 8.29
N GLY A 255 9.30 0.15 9.24
CA GLY A 255 9.87 1.46 9.51
C GLY A 255 10.75 2.01 8.39
N SER A 256 11.17 1.20 7.41
CA SER A 256 11.96 1.61 6.25
C SER A 256 11.12 1.79 4.97
N VAL A 257 9.97 1.10 4.87
CA VAL A 257 9.21 0.96 3.61
C VAL A 257 7.89 1.74 3.68
N ASN A 258 6.78 1.11 4.04
CA ASN A 258 5.44 1.72 3.95
C ASN A 258 4.98 2.43 5.24
N GLN A 259 5.67 2.22 6.37
CA GLN A 259 5.27 2.63 7.71
C GLN A 259 3.81 2.23 8.02
N TYR A 260 2.88 3.17 7.94
CA TYR A 260 1.46 3.02 8.31
C TYR A 260 0.51 2.99 7.11
N PHE A 261 0.98 3.19 5.87
CA PHE A 261 0.11 3.52 4.73
C PHE A 261 0.38 2.71 3.45
N LEU A 262 -0.70 2.22 2.83
CA LEU A 262 -0.74 1.53 1.54
C LEU A 262 -1.40 2.42 0.47
N CYS A 263 -1.19 2.15 -0.83
CA CYS A 263 -2.08 2.68 -1.88
C CYS A 263 -3.33 1.81 -2.03
N ASP A 264 -4.40 2.38 -2.59
CA ASP A 264 -5.68 1.68 -2.72
C ASP A 264 -5.61 0.46 -3.66
N ARG A 265 -4.72 0.47 -4.66
CA ARG A 265 -4.35 -0.73 -5.46
C ARG A 265 -3.85 -1.87 -4.55
N GLY A 266 -2.95 -1.56 -3.62
CA GLY A 266 -2.37 -2.54 -2.69
C GLY A 266 -3.33 -3.00 -1.60
N ARG A 267 -4.32 -2.18 -1.23
CA ARG A 267 -5.33 -2.51 -0.19
C ARG A 267 -6.51 -3.31 -0.73
N PHE A 268 -7.06 -2.96 -1.90
CA PHE A 268 -8.29 -3.55 -2.43
C PHE A 268 -8.10 -4.42 -3.68
N GLY A 269 -6.89 -4.42 -4.27
CA GLY A 269 -6.57 -5.20 -5.48
C GLY A 269 -6.50 -6.72 -5.28
N TYR A 270 -6.55 -7.24 -4.05
CA TYR A 270 -6.41 -8.67 -3.76
C TYR A 270 -7.54 -9.56 -4.31
N GLY A 271 -8.65 -8.98 -4.76
CA GLY A 271 -9.85 -9.69 -5.17
C GLY A 271 -9.64 -10.72 -6.31
N TYR A 272 -8.53 -10.67 -7.06
CA TYR A 272 -8.21 -11.68 -8.07
C TYR A 272 -7.97 -13.07 -7.46
N VAL A 273 -7.38 -13.16 -6.26
CA VAL A 273 -7.13 -14.41 -5.54
C VAL A 273 -8.44 -15.14 -5.24
N ASN A 274 -9.48 -14.39 -4.89
CA ASN A 274 -10.80 -14.92 -4.52
C ASN A 274 -11.65 -15.40 -5.71
N ARG A 275 -11.15 -15.28 -6.96
CA ARG A 275 -11.98 -15.60 -8.13
C ARG A 275 -12.22 -17.11 -8.27
N LYS A 276 -13.40 -17.43 -8.82
CA LYS A 276 -13.90 -18.81 -9.00
C LYS A 276 -13.50 -19.44 -10.34
N ASP A 277 -12.98 -18.66 -11.28
CA ASP A 277 -12.49 -19.09 -12.60
C ASP A 277 -11.03 -19.58 -12.60
N ARG A 278 -10.30 -19.34 -11.50
CA ARG A 278 -8.90 -19.74 -11.33
C ARG A 278 -8.71 -21.26 -11.49
N PRO A 279 -7.58 -21.72 -12.06
CA PRO A 279 -7.20 -23.14 -12.00
C PRO A 279 -7.08 -23.57 -10.53
N ARG A 280 -7.67 -24.72 -10.19
CA ARG A 280 -7.60 -25.33 -8.84
C ARG A 280 -7.20 -26.81 -8.84
N GLN A 281 -7.21 -27.45 -10.00
CA GLN A 281 -6.74 -28.83 -10.24
C GLN A 281 -5.95 -28.84 -11.56
N PRO A 282 -4.89 -29.64 -11.68
CA PRO A 282 -4.25 -29.90 -12.96
C PRO A 282 -5.26 -30.41 -13.98
N HIS A 283 -5.18 -29.91 -15.21
CA HIS A 283 -6.11 -30.33 -16.27
C HIS A 283 -5.51 -30.19 -17.67
N LEU A 284 -5.95 -31.06 -18.56
CA LEU A 284 -5.63 -31.03 -19.99
C LEU A 284 -6.52 -30.01 -20.74
N ALA A 285 -6.16 -29.71 -21.98
CA ALA A 285 -6.87 -28.76 -22.86
C ALA A 285 -8.37 -29.07 -23.07
N ASP A 286 -8.78 -30.34 -22.94
CA ASP A 286 -10.18 -30.79 -23.02
C ASP A 286 -10.96 -30.61 -21.70
N GLY A 287 -10.31 -30.11 -20.65
CA GLY A 287 -10.87 -30.00 -19.30
C GLY A 287 -10.75 -31.29 -18.45
N THR A 288 -10.13 -32.36 -18.98
CA THR A 288 -9.87 -33.59 -18.22
C THR A 288 -8.93 -33.29 -17.06
N LYS A 289 -9.44 -33.42 -15.84
CA LYS A 289 -8.70 -33.13 -14.61
C LYS A 289 -7.83 -34.32 -14.20
N LEU A 290 -6.64 -34.03 -13.68
CA LEU A 290 -5.65 -35.01 -13.24
C LEU A 290 -5.36 -34.85 -11.75
N GLY A 291 -4.98 -35.96 -11.09
CA GLY A 291 -4.36 -35.90 -9.77
C GLY A 291 -2.86 -35.59 -9.87
N LEU A 292 -2.26 -35.11 -8.78
CA LEU A 292 -0.85 -34.67 -8.68
C LEU A 292 0.15 -35.58 -9.42
N ASP A 293 0.22 -36.86 -9.06
CA ASP A 293 1.17 -37.81 -9.66
C ASP A 293 0.94 -37.97 -11.17
N ALA A 294 -0.32 -38.16 -11.58
CA ALA A 294 -0.71 -38.29 -12.98
C ALA A 294 -0.45 -37.00 -13.79
N ALA A 295 -0.50 -35.82 -13.16
CA ALA A 295 -0.14 -34.56 -13.79
C ALA A 295 1.38 -34.42 -13.97
N LEU A 296 2.17 -34.85 -12.99
CA LEU A 296 3.64 -34.86 -13.06
C LEU A 296 4.14 -35.88 -14.10
N ASP A 297 3.61 -37.11 -14.10
CA ASP A 297 3.91 -38.13 -15.10
C ASP A 297 3.54 -37.65 -16.50
N LYS A 298 2.35 -37.08 -16.67
CA LYS A 298 1.88 -36.55 -17.95
C LYS A 298 2.74 -35.38 -18.43
N ALA A 299 3.12 -34.47 -17.54
CA ALA A 299 4.05 -33.38 -17.86
C ALA A 299 5.43 -33.90 -18.26
N ALA A 300 5.96 -34.89 -17.53
CA ALA A 300 7.25 -35.49 -17.84
C ALA A 300 7.23 -36.24 -19.19
N ASP A 301 6.19 -37.01 -19.50
CA ASP A 301 6.02 -37.68 -20.79
C ASP A 301 5.86 -36.70 -21.96
N LEU A 302 5.16 -35.59 -21.73
CA LEU A 302 5.03 -34.49 -22.70
C LEU A 302 6.36 -33.76 -22.96
N LEU A 303 7.25 -33.66 -21.97
CA LEU A 303 8.52 -32.94 -22.10
C LEU A 303 9.72 -33.85 -22.46
N ARG A 304 9.66 -35.16 -22.18
CA ARG A 304 10.78 -36.09 -22.39
C ARG A 304 11.27 -36.07 -23.85
N GLY A 305 12.59 -35.98 -24.03
CA GLY A 305 13.23 -36.03 -25.35
C GLY A 305 13.05 -34.78 -26.23
N ARG A 306 12.63 -33.64 -25.65
CA ARG A 306 12.45 -32.36 -26.37
C ARG A 306 13.36 -31.28 -25.79
N THR A 307 13.71 -30.29 -26.60
CA THR A 307 14.26 -29.02 -26.12
C THR A 307 13.12 -28.15 -25.58
N ILE A 308 13.27 -27.64 -24.35
CA ILE A 308 12.19 -26.99 -23.59
C ILE A 308 12.56 -25.53 -23.35
N VAL A 309 11.70 -24.60 -23.75
CA VAL A 309 11.79 -23.17 -23.41
C VAL A 309 11.02 -22.91 -22.12
N GLY A 310 11.69 -22.33 -21.12
CA GLY A 310 11.07 -21.92 -19.86
C GLY A 310 10.87 -20.40 -19.82
N ILE A 311 9.62 -19.95 -19.78
CA ILE A 311 9.24 -18.54 -19.68
C ILE A 311 8.81 -18.23 -18.25
N GLY A 312 9.65 -17.49 -17.52
CA GLY A 312 9.39 -17.01 -16.16
C GLY A 312 8.46 -15.80 -16.09
N SER A 313 8.42 -15.16 -14.92
CA SER A 313 7.52 -14.02 -14.65
C SER A 313 8.00 -13.10 -13.54
N PRO A 314 7.94 -11.77 -13.71
CA PRO A 314 8.09 -10.80 -12.62
C PRO A 314 6.96 -10.81 -11.58
N ARG A 315 5.87 -11.57 -11.81
CA ARG A 315 4.84 -11.86 -10.81
C ARG A 315 5.24 -12.99 -9.86
N ALA A 316 6.01 -13.96 -10.38
CA ALA A 316 6.44 -15.15 -9.63
C ALA A 316 7.60 -14.86 -8.69
N SER A 317 7.76 -15.72 -7.68
CA SER A 317 8.86 -15.65 -6.73
C SER A 317 10.23 -15.94 -7.37
N LEU A 318 11.31 -15.48 -6.74
CA LEU A 318 12.68 -15.84 -7.13
C LEU A 318 12.89 -17.36 -7.14
N GLU A 319 12.39 -18.05 -6.12
CA GLU A 319 12.48 -19.51 -5.98
C GLU A 319 11.74 -20.23 -7.10
N SER A 320 10.61 -19.69 -7.56
CA SER A 320 9.78 -20.28 -8.61
C SER A 320 10.40 -20.08 -9.99
N ASN A 321 10.90 -18.87 -10.28
CA ASN A 321 11.71 -18.58 -11.47
C ASN A 321 13.01 -19.41 -11.49
N TYR A 322 13.69 -19.57 -10.34
CA TYR A 322 14.88 -20.41 -10.24
C TYR A 322 14.57 -21.90 -10.44
N GLY A 323 13.46 -22.40 -9.90
CA GLY A 323 12.98 -23.76 -10.17
C GLY A 323 12.72 -24.02 -11.66
N LEU A 324 12.15 -23.05 -12.38
CA LEU A 324 12.01 -23.12 -13.84
C LEU A 324 13.37 -23.11 -14.56
N ARG A 325 14.30 -22.22 -14.15
CA ARG A 325 15.67 -22.17 -14.69
C ARG A 325 16.42 -23.49 -14.50
N GLU A 326 16.21 -24.18 -13.38
CA GLU A 326 16.78 -25.51 -13.12
C GLU A 326 16.09 -26.63 -13.91
N LEU A 327 14.80 -26.49 -14.25
CA LEU A 327 14.05 -27.43 -15.08
C LEU A 327 14.51 -27.41 -16.55
N VAL A 328 14.76 -26.22 -17.12
CA VAL A 328 15.09 -26.06 -18.56
C VAL A 328 16.57 -25.80 -18.84
N GLY A 329 17.35 -25.43 -17.82
CA GLY A 329 18.74 -24.99 -17.95
C GLY A 329 18.85 -23.50 -18.28
N ALA A 330 19.97 -22.88 -17.91
CA ALA A 330 20.16 -21.43 -18.01
C ALA A 330 20.15 -20.88 -19.46
N GLU A 331 20.43 -21.73 -20.46
CA GLU A 331 20.38 -21.37 -21.89
C GLU A 331 18.95 -21.20 -22.43
N TYR A 332 17.99 -21.98 -21.90
CA TYR A 332 16.60 -21.97 -22.34
C TYR A 332 15.65 -21.31 -21.32
N PHE A 333 16.21 -20.58 -20.35
CA PHE A 333 15.46 -19.80 -19.38
C PHE A 333 15.31 -18.34 -19.83
N TYR A 334 14.08 -17.86 -19.85
CA TYR A 334 13.71 -16.52 -20.27
C TYR A 334 12.91 -15.83 -19.17
N SER A 335 13.20 -14.54 -18.96
CA SER A 335 12.61 -13.68 -17.92
C SER A 335 11.11 -13.43 -18.08
N GLY A 336 10.52 -13.70 -19.25
CA GLY A 336 9.12 -13.41 -19.51
C GLY A 336 8.76 -11.91 -19.65
N MET A 337 9.75 -11.02 -19.63
CA MET A 337 9.61 -9.60 -19.98
C MET A 337 9.79 -9.37 -21.48
N GLU A 338 9.11 -8.35 -22.02
CA GLU A 338 9.28 -7.83 -23.40
C GLU A 338 10.74 -7.40 -23.63
N ALA A 339 11.25 -7.49 -24.87
CA ALA A 339 12.67 -7.24 -25.17
C ALA A 339 13.20 -5.87 -24.71
N GLY A 340 12.51 -4.78 -25.04
CA GLY A 340 12.81 -3.44 -24.59
C GLY A 340 12.59 -3.25 -23.08
N GLU A 341 11.55 -3.85 -22.50
CA GLU A 341 11.25 -3.78 -21.06
C GLU A 341 12.38 -4.44 -20.25
N LEU A 342 12.83 -5.62 -20.66
CA LEU A 342 14.00 -6.29 -20.11
C LEU A 342 15.28 -5.44 -20.28
N ALA A 343 15.49 -4.84 -21.45
CA ALA A 343 16.66 -3.98 -21.68
C ALA A 343 16.67 -2.75 -20.75
N ARG A 344 15.52 -2.09 -20.56
CA ARG A 344 15.35 -0.94 -19.65
C ARG A 344 15.52 -1.34 -18.18
N VAL A 345 15.00 -2.49 -17.76
CA VAL A 345 15.18 -3.01 -16.39
C VAL A 345 16.64 -3.44 -16.16
N ARG A 346 17.32 -4.03 -17.15
CA ARG A 346 18.77 -4.34 -17.09
C ARG A 346 19.61 -3.06 -17.00
N LEU A 347 19.26 -2.01 -17.74
CA LEU A 347 19.91 -0.69 -17.65
C LEU A 347 19.71 -0.06 -16.27
N ALA A 348 18.49 -0.08 -15.73
CA ALA A 348 18.20 0.39 -14.37
C ALA A 348 19.01 -0.38 -13.32
N LEU A 349 19.04 -1.72 -13.39
CA LEU A 349 19.85 -2.57 -12.50
C LEU A 349 21.35 -2.24 -12.61
N ASN A 350 21.87 -2.00 -13.82
CA ASN A 350 23.26 -1.58 -14.02
C ASN A 350 23.55 -0.21 -13.39
N VAL A 351 22.64 0.75 -13.53
CA VAL A 351 22.78 2.09 -12.93
C VAL A 351 22.71 2.00 -11.39
N LEU A 352 21.75 1.30 -10.81
CA LEU A 352 21.61 1.21 -9.34
C LEU A 352 22.82 0.55 -8.65
N ASN A 353 23.52 -0.39 -9.32
CA ASN A 353 24.72 -1.03 -8.79
C ASN A 353 26.01 -0.18 -8.91
N ASN A 354 26.07 0.73 -9.90
CA ASN A 354 27.30 1.45 -10.29
C ASN A 354 27.22 2.98 -10.13
N SER A 355 26.04 3.50 -9.76
CA SER A 355 25.80 4.90 -9.42
C SER A 355 26.58 5.29 -8.16
N PRO A 356 27.19 6.49 -8.13
CA PRO A 356 27.85 7.02 -6.94
C PRO A 356 26.91 7.56 -5.85
N LEU A 357 25.60 7.65 -6.14
CA LEU A 357 24.56 8.00 -5.15
C LEU A 357 23.84 6.73 -4.66
N PRO A 358 23.50 6.64 -3.37
CA PRO A 358 22.71 5.54 -2.82
C PRO A 358 21.29 5.49 -3.40
N VAL A 359 20.71 4.30 -3.36
CA VAL A 359 19.30 4.07 -3.66
C VAL A 359 18.51 4.29 -2.37
N PRO A 360 17.60 5.28 -2.28
CA PRO A 360 16.90 5.59 -1.04
C PRO A 360 15.88 4.48 -0.71
N THR A 361 15.56 4.29 0.57
CA THR A 361 14.34 3.58 0.97
C THR A 361 13.12 4.48 0.77
N LEU A 362 11.90 3.91 0.78
CA LEU A 362 10.68 4.73 0.75
C LEU A 362 10.59 5.75 1.89
N ARG A 363 11.18 5.46 3.08
CA ARG A 363 11.28 6.45 4.17
C ARG A 363 12.33 7.51 3.90
N ASP A 364 13.50 7.14 3.39
CA ASP A 364 14.56 8.13 3.10
C ASP A 364 14.07 9.22 2.15
N ILE A 365 13.19 8.88 1.20
CA ILE A 365 12.54 9.83 0.27
C ILE A 365 11.76 10.93 1.00
N GLU A 366 11.19 10.64 2.18
CA GLU A 366 10.43 11.62 2.98
C GLU A 366 11.36 12.71 3.59
N ASP A 367 12.69 12.48 3.65
CA ASP A 367 13.70 13.40 4.22
C ASP A 367 14.41 14.33 3.18
N HIS A 368 14.16 14.20 1.88
CA HIS A 368 14.90 14.97 0.84
C HIS A 368 14.41 16.42 0.74
N ASP A 369 15.34 17.38 0.53
CA ASP A 369 15.07 18.82 0.53
C ASP A 369 15.12 19.50 -0.86
N ALA A 370 15.29 18.70 -1.92
CA ALA A 370 14.91 19.01 -3.29
C ALA A 370 14.66 17.71 -4.07
N VAL A 371 13.69 17.69 -4.98
CA VAL A 371 13.35 16.50 -5.79
C VAL A 371 13.20 16.87 -7.26
N PHE A 372 13.78 16.07 -8.15
CA PHE A 372 13.49 16.10 -9.58
C PHE A 372 12.96 14.75 -10.05
N VAL A 373 11.74 14.75 -10.59
CA VAL A 373 11.08 13.58 -11.19
C VAL A 373 11.21 13.68 -12.71
N LEU A 374 11.88 12.71 -13.33
CA LEU A 374 12.22 12.70 -14.75
C LEU A 374 11.59 11.49 -15.45
N GLY A 375 10.54 11.73 -16.23
CA GLY A 375 9.90 10.75 -17.09
C GLY A 375 9.02 9.72 -16.38
N GLU A 376 8.42 10.06 -15.22
CA GLU A 376 7.55 9.14 -14.46
C GLU A 376 6.33 9.88 -13.88
N ASP A 377 5.13 9.37 -14.13
CA ASP A 377 3.95 9.67 -13.29
C ASP A 377 3.94 8.68 -12.11
N LEU A 378 4.63 9.09 -11.04
CA LEU A 378 4.75 8.32 -9.81
C LEU A 378 3.40 8.02 -9.15
N THR A 379 2.34 8.79 -9.44
CA THR A 379 1.02 8.59 -8.83
C THR A 379 0.33 7.35 -9.37
N GLN A 380 0.58 7.00 -10.64
CA GLN A 380 0.00 5.85 -11.32
C GLN A 380 0.94 4.64 -11.35
N THR A 381 2.25 4.87 -11.54
CA THR A 381 3.26 3.80 -11.63
C THR A 381 3.62 3.27 -10.23
N ALA A 382 4.12 4.13 -9.36
CA ALA A 382 4.72 3.79 -8.07
C ALA A 382 4.12 4.56 -6.87
N ALA A 383 2.78 4.57 -6.72
CA ALA A 383 2.04 5.46 -5.83
C ALA A 383 2.66 5.76 -4.44
N ARG A 384 3.19 4.78 -3.70
CA ARG A 384 3.81 5.08 -2.37
C ARG A 384 5.10 5.90 -2.45
N VAL A 385 5.81 5.90 -3.59
CA VAL A 385 6.90 6.84 -3.89
C VAL A 385 6.33 8.26 -4.03
N ALA A 386 5.25 8.46 -4.78
CA ALA A 386 4.61 9.78 -4.90
C ALA A 386 4.15 10.35 -3.55
N LEU A 387 3.56 9.51 -2.69
CA LEU A 387 3.17 9.93 -1.35
C LEU A 387 4.36 10.30 -0.46
N ALA A 388 5.52 9.66 -0.65
CA ALA A 388 6.75 9.99 0.06
C ALA A 388 7.36 11.32 -0.44
N VAL A 389 7.43 11.52 -1.76
CA VAL A 389 7.83 12.81 -2.36
C VAL A 389 6.89 13.94 -1.90
N ARG A 390 5.58 13.68 -1.79
CA ARG A 390 4.60 14.61 -1.21
C ARG A 390 4.85 14.93 0.27
N GLN A 391 5.50 14.06 1.05
CA GLN A 391 5.92 14.43 2.42
C GLN A 391 7.23 15.22 2.41
N SER A 392 8.20 14.86 1.56
CA SER A 392 9.44 15.61 1.37
C SER A 392 9.18 17.10 1.07
N THR A 393 8.29 17.42 0.12
CA THR A 393 7.90 18.83 -0.15
C THR A 393 7.43 19.58 1.10
N LYS A 394 6.72 18.91 2.02
CA LYS A 394 6.16 19.50 3.25
C LYS A 394 7.18 19.66 4.37
N GLY A 395 8.30 18.94 4.33
CA GLY A 395 9.40 19.06 5.30
C GLY A 395 9.98 20.48 5.41
N LYS A 396 9.71 21.36 4.44
CA LYS A 396 10.01 22.79 4.50
C LYS A 396 9.34 23.49 5.68
N ALA A 397 8.07 23.17 5.96
CA ALA A 397 7.33 23.74 7.07
C ALA A 397 7.92 23.30 8.42
N GLU A 398 8.38 22.06 8.51
CA GLU A 398 9.05 21.51 9.70
C GLU A 398 10.42 22.17 9.92
N ALA A 399 11.24 22.33 8.88
CA ALA A 399 12.52 23.04 8.98
C ALA A 399 12.35 24.53 9.36
N MET A 400 11.26 25.18 8.91
CA MET A 400 10.91 26.54 9.35
C MET A 400 10.45 26.57 10.83
N ALA A 401 9.71 25.56 11.28
CA ALA A 401 9.31 25.42 12.68
C ALA A 401 10.52 25.14 13.60
N GLU A 402 11.44 24.26 13.18
CA GLU A 402 12.70 23.96 13.89
C GLU A 402 13.55 25.22 14.06
N ALA A 403 13.69 26.04 13.00
CA ALA A 403 14.39 27.32 13.06
C ALA A 403 13.76 28.31 14.06
N MET A 404 12.45 28.19 14.32
CA MET A 404 11.72 28.94 15.35
C MET A 404 11.65 28.21 16.71
N LYS A 405 12.31 27.06 16.85
CA LYS A 405 12.29 26.17 18.03
C LYS A 405 10.90 25.61 18.39
N VAL A 406 10.00 25.55 17.41
CA VAL A 406 8.69 24.92 17.52
C VAL A 406 8.83 23.43 17.16
N GLN A 407 8.31 22.58 18.04
CA GLN A 407 8.44 21.12 17.88
C GLN A 407 7.59 20.60 16.70
N PRO A 408 8.10 19.67 15.87
CA PRO A 408 7.42 19.23 14.64
C PRO A 408 6.08 18.53 14.94
N TRP A 409 5.94 17.87 16.09
CA TRP A 409 4.68 17.26 16.51
C TRP A 409 3.57 18.27 16.85
N LEU A 410 3.84 19.58 16.90
CA LEU A 410 2.82 20.65 17.02
C LEU A 410 2.20 20.98 15.65
N ASP A 411 1.54 19.99 15.06
CA ASP A 411 0.88 20.00 13.73
C ASP A 411 0.31 21.38 13.30
N ALA A 412 -0.59 21.96 14.10
CA ALA A 412 -1.22 23.24 13.79
C ALA A 412 -0.25 24.46 13.84
N ALA A 413 0.79 24.40 14.67
CA ALA A 413 1.81 25.45 14.73
C ALA A 413 2.78 25.38 13.54
N VAL A 414 3.22 24.16 13.17
CA VAL A 414 4.05 23.92 11.97
C VAL A 414 3.33 24.44 10.72
N LYS A 415 2.05 24.09 10.55
CA LYS A 415 1.22 24.58 9.43
C LYS A 415 1.08 26.11 9.40
N ASN A 416 0.90 26.76 10.55
CA ASN A 416 0.82 28.22 10.62
C ASN A 416 2.16 28.93 10.29
N ILE A 417 3.29 28.27 10.54
CA ILE A 417 4.65 28.78 10.26
C ILE A 417 5.01 28.58 8.79
N GLY A 418 4.83 27.37 8.25
CA GLY A 418 5.14 27.06 6.85
C GLY A 418 4.15 27.64 5.84
N GLN A 419 2.85 27.67 6.19
CA GLN A 419 1.74 28.09 5.33
C GLN A 419 1.69 27.29 4.01
N HIS A 420 2.26 27.83 2.94
CA HIS A 420 2.35 27.22 1.61
C HIS A 420 3.81 27.02 1.16
N ALA A 421 4.79 27.23 2.05
CA ALA A 421 6.21 27.01 1.76
C ALA A 421 6.51 25.51 1.66
N LEU A 422 6.97 25.09 0.49
CA LEU A 422 7.41 23.73 0.17
C LEU A 422 8.92 23.69 -0.12
N TYR A 423 9.51 22.49 -0.16
CA TYR A 423 10.80 22.26 -0.78
C TYR A 423 10.62 22.08 -2.30
N PRO A 424 11.60 22.50 -3.12
CA PRO A 424 11.51 22.42 -4.57
C PRO A 424 11.25 20.99 -5.06
N LEU A 425 10.17 20.84 -5.81
CA LEU A 425 9.84 19.64 -6.58
C LEU A 425 9.68 20.04 -8.04
N PHE A 426 10.52 19.48 -8.90
CA PHE A 426 10.43 19.63 -10.35
C PHE A 426 9.89 18.34 -10.96
N ILE A 427 8.92 18.46 -11.88
CA ILE A 427 8.32 17.31 -12.56
C ILE A 427 8.48 17.47 -14.07
N ALA A 428 9.13 16.50 -14.72
CA ALA A 428 9.26 16.39 -16.16
C ALA A 428 8.50 15.14 -16.63
N SER A 429 7.33 15.31 -17.24
CA SER A 429 6.37 14.23 -17.56
C SER A 429 5.79 14.36 -18.98
N LEU A 430 4.89 13.45 -19.38
CA LEU A 430 4.16 13.59 -20.66
C LEU A 430 3.02 14.62 -20.63
N ALA A 431 2.44 14.85 -19.45
CA ALA A 431 1.26 15.67 -19.17
C ALA A 431 1.09 15.82 -17.63
N GLU A 432 0.14 16.67 -17.20
CA GLU A 432 -0.23 16.90 -15.80
C GLU A 432 -0.34 15.61 -14.96
N THR A 433 0.21 15.62 -13.74
CA THR A 433 0.10 14.52 -12.76
C THR A 433 -0.57 14.98 -11.45
N LYS A 434 -1.06 14.05 -10.63
CA LYS A 434 -1.58 14.33 -9.28
C LYS A 434 -0.49 14.62 -8.22
N LEU A 435 0.67 15.11 -8.64
CA LEU A 435 1.73 15.61 -7.77
C LEU A 435 2.11 17.06 -8.12
N ASP A 436 1.57 17.59 -9.21
CA ASP A 436 1.86 18.91 -9.75
C ASP A 436 1.29 20.03 -8.85
N ASP A 437 0.29 19.72 -8.02
CA ASP A 437 -0.27 20.61 -6.97
C ASP A 437 0.72 20.91 -5.82
N VAL A 438 1.84 20.20 -5.76
CA VAL A 438 2.96 20.43 -4.82
C VAL A 438 4.30 20.60 -5.54
N ALA A 439 4.31 20.77 -6.86
CA ALA A 439 5.51 21.11 -7.63
C ALA A 439 5.84 22.61 -7.53
N GLU A 440 7.12 22.95 -7.67
CA GLU A 440 7.58 24.33 -7.89
C GLU A 440 7.49 24.70 -9.38
N GLU A 441 7.81 23.75 -10.27
CA GLU A 441 7.68 23.91 -11.72
C GLU A 441 7.52 22.55 -12.42
N CYS A 442 6.58 22.47 -13.37
CA CYS A 442 6.34 21.29 -14.22
C CYS A 442 6.76 21.57 -15.67
N VAL A 443 7.17 20.53 -16.38
CA VAL A 443 7.36 20.54 -17.83
C VAL A 443 6.76 19.29 -18.47
N HIS A 444 5.96 19.49 -19.51
CA HIS A 444 5.26 18.43 -20.21
C HIS A 444 5.76 18.34 -21.66
N ALA A 445 6.39 17.22 -22.02
CA ALA A 445 7.07 17.07 -23.32
C ALA A 445 7.19 15.59 -23.75
N ALA A 446 7.69 15.37 -24.97
CA ALA A 446 7.97 14.02 -25.48
C ALA A 446 9.18 13.38 -24.74
N PRO A 447 9.26 12.03 -24.63
CA PRO A 447 10.29 11.35 -23.85
C PRO A 447 11.74 11.77 -24.18
N ALA A 448 12.03 11.98 -25.47
CA ALA A 448 13.33 12.45 -25.94
C ALA A 448 13.68 13.86 -25.43
N ASP A 449 12.73 14.79 -25.39
CA ASP A 449 12.97 16.15 -24.89
C ASP A 449 13.02 16.21 -23.36
N LEU A 450 12.23 15.39 -22.66
CA LEU A 450 12.39 15.18 -21.22
C LEU A 450 13.81 14.67 -20.90
N ALA A 451 14.30 13.67 -21.64
CA ALA A 451 15.67 13.17 -21.50
C ALA A 451 16.71 14.27 -21.79
N ARG A 452 16.52 15.09 -22.84
CA ARG A 452 17.39 16.23 -23.17
C ARG A 452 17.43 17.28 -22.06
N ILE A 453 16.31 17.57 -21.39
CA ILE A 453 16.29 18.41 -20.18
C ILE A 453 17.13 17.75 -19.07
N GLY A 454 16.95 16.45 -18.83
CA GLY A 454 17.75 15.72 -17.83
C GLY A 454 19.27 15.74 -18.10
N PHE A 455 19.69 15.56 -19.35
CA PHE A 455 21.11 15.72 -19.74
C PHE A 455 21.59 17.17 -19.57
N ALA A 456 20.75 18.17 -19.84
CA ALA A 456 21.09 19.58 -19.63
C ALA A 456 21.24 19.93 -18.15
N VAL A 457 20.39 19.37 -17.27
CA VAL A 457 20.53 19.49 -15.81
C VAL A 457 21.88 18.90 -15.36
N ALA A 458 22.26 17.73 -15.87
CA ALA A 458 23.57 17.14 -15.54
C ALA A 458 24.74 18.04 -15.96
N HIS A 459 24.68 18.66 -17.15
CA HIS A 459 25.71 19.58 -17.65
C HIS A 459 25.74 20.92 -16.89
N ALA A 460 24.59 21.45 -16.47
CA ALA A 460 24.49 22.66 -15.66
C ALA A 460 25.03 22.44 -14.23
N ILE A 461 24.88 21.24 -13.67
CA ILE A 461 25.49 20.84 -12.39
C ILE A 461 27.01 20.67 -12.56
N ASP A 462 27.46 19.88 -13.55
CA ASP A 462 28.87 19.71 -13.88
C ASP A 462 29.17 19.75 -15.39
N PRO A 463 29.90 20.78 -15.89
CA PRO A 463 30.23 20.93 -17.31
C PRO A 463 31.10 19.82 -17.93
N SER A 464 31.60 18.85 -17.16
CA SER A 464 32.24 17.64 -17.72
C SER A 464 31.23 16.57 -18.16
N ALA A 465 29.96 16.70 -17.75
CA ALA A 465 28.86 15.94 -18.34
C ALA A 465 28.57 16.40 -19.79
N PRO A 466 28.02 15.56 -20.67
CA PRO A 466 27.88 15.90 -22.09
C PRO A 466 26.89 17.05 -22.35
N ALA A 467 27.34 18.05 -23.12
CA ALA A 467 26.53 19.22 -23.46
C ALA A 467 25.42 18.88 -24.48
N VAL A 468 24.20 19.37 -24.23
CA VAL A 468 23.04 19.13 -25.11
C VAL A 468 22.94 20.19 -26.20
N ALA A 469 23.10 19.76 -27.46
CA ALA A 469 22.94 20.63 -28.62
C ALA A 469 21.46 20.91 -28.96
N GLY A 470 21.18 22.14 -29.39
CA GLY A 470 19.87 22.53 -29.95
C GLY A 470 18.72 22.59 -28.94
N LEU A 471 19.00 22.94 -27.68
CA LEU A 471 17.97 23.47 -26.77
C LEU A 471 17.73 24.96 -27.10
N ASP A 472 16.49 25.40 -26.95
CA ASP A 472 16.11 26.80 -26.82
C ASP A 472 16.57 27.40 -25.47
N GLU A 473 16.31 28.69 -25.25
CA GLU A 473 16.72 29.39 -24.02
C GLU A 473 15.81 29.11 -22.81
N GLU A 474 14.56 28.67 -23.03
CA GLU A 474 13.59 28.41 -21.97
C GLU A 474 13.89 27.07 -21.29
N ALA A 475 14.12 26.01 -22.09
CA ALA A 475 14.57 24.71 -21.62
C ALA A 475 15.98 24.77 -20.97
N LYS A 476 16.87 25.65 -21.45
CA LYS A 476 18.16 25.93 -20.76
C LYS A 476 17.94 26.60 -19.41
N ALA A 477 17.07 27.62 -19.35
CA ALA A 477 16.79 28.34 -18.10
C ALA A 477 16.12 27.43 -17.07
N LEU A 478 15.22 26.53 -17.50
CA LEU A 478 14.62 25.48 -16.67
C LEU A 478 15.68 24.50 -16.17
N ALA A 479 16.52 23.97 -17.06
CA ALA A 479 17.60 23.05 -16.68
C ALA A 479 18.58 23.69 -15.67
N GLN A 480 18.86 24.99 -15.80
CA GLN A 480 19.65 25.74 -14.82
C GLN A 480 18.90 25.90 -13.48
N ARG A 481 17.59 26.23 -13.47
CA ARG A 481 16.79 26.29 -12.22
C ARG A 481 16.79 24.97 -11.47
N ILE A 482 16.55 23.86 -12.16
CA ILE A 482 16.59 22.50 -11.58
C ILE A 482 18.00 22.20 -11.03
N ALA A 483 19.05 22.50 -11.80
CA ALA A 483 20.44 22.31 -11.37
C ALA A 483 20.77 23.14 -10.12
N ASP A 484 20.43 24.43 -10.10
CA ASP A 484 20.66 25.34 -8.99
C ASP A 484 19.92 24.89 -7.72
N ALA A 485 18.68 24.41 -7.84
CA ALA A 485 17.92 23.88 -6.72
C ALA A 485 18.51 22.59 -6.15
N LEU A 486 18.87 21.62 -7.01
CA LEU A 486 19.53 20.38 -6.58
C LEU A 486 20.95 20.64 -6.02
N VAL A 487 21.62 21.72 -6.44
CA VAL A 487 22.92 22.17 -5.91
C VAL A 487 22.77 23.07 -4.67
N ALA A 488 21.61 23.69 -4.42
CA ALA A 488 21.31 24.36 -3.16
C ALA A 488 20.97 23.36 -2.04
N ALA A 489 20.28 22.26 -2.38
CA ALA A 489 19.84 21.19 -1.48
C ALA A 489 20.96 20.53 -0.67
N LYS A 490 20.63 19.99 0.51
CA LYS A 490 21.51 19.15 1.34
C LYS A 490 21.42 17.67 0.92
N ARG A 491 20.20 17.22 0.62
CA ARG A 491 19.77 15.88 0.22
C ARG A 491 18.91 16.00 -1.06
N PRO A 492 19.51 16.24 -2.24
CA PRO A 492 18.78 16.23 -3.51
C PRO A 492 18.40 14.81 -3.95
N LEU A 493 17.17 14.61 -4.41
CA LEU A 493 16.67 13.35 -4.95
C LEU A 493 16.46 13.45 -6.46
N VAL A 494 16.92 12.44 -7.19
CA VAL A 494 16.52 12.19 -8.57
C VAL A 494 15.64 10.94 -8.60
N VAL A 495 14.45 11.06 -9.20
CA VAL A 495 13.56 9.92 -9.48
C VAL A 495 13.35 9.84 -10.99
N ALA A 496 13.57 8.66 -11.57
CA ALA A 496 13.22 8.37 -12.95
C ALA A 496 12.72 6.92 -13.06
N GLY A 497 12.60 6.37 -14.27
CA GLY A 497 12.20 4.97 -14.41
C GLY A 497 12.10 4.49 -15.85
N THR A 498 11.35 3.41 -16.01
CA THR A 498 11.23 2.63 -17.26
C THR A 498 9.93 2.89 -18.02
N SER A 499 8.99 3.66 -17.43
CA SER A 499 7.58 3.65 -17.82
C SER A 499 7.32 4.21 -19.22
N LEU A 500 8.03 5.28 -19.61
CA LEU A 500 7.87 5.93 -20.93
C LEU A 500 8.59 5.20 -22.09
N ALA A 501 9.11 4.00 -21.84
CA ALA A 501 9.80 3.14 -22.82
C ALA A 501 11.11 3.69 -23.44
N ASP A 502 11.55 4.91 -23.09
CA ASP A 502 12.81 5.52 -23.54
C ASP A 502 13.96 5.26 -22.53
N PRO A 503 15.08 4.62 -22.92
CA PRO A 503 16.23 4.43 -22.04
C PRO A 503 16.98 5.72 -21.70
N ALA A 504 16.91 6.76 -22.53
CA ALA A 504 17.66 8.00 -22.37
C ALA A 504 17.28 8.77 -21.08
N LEU A 505 16.07 8.54 -20.55
CA LEU A 505 15.62 9.06 -19.25
C LEU A 505 16.43 8.47 -18.09
N ILE A 506 16.76 7.18 -18.16
CA ILE A 506 17.55 6.46 -17.15
C ILE A 506 19.02 6.89 -17.23
N GLU A 507 19.53 7.06 -18.45
CA GLU A 507 20.88 7.56 -18.71
C GLU A 507 21.07 9.01 -18.24
N ALA A 508 20.09 9.88 -18.51
CA ALA A 508 20.08 11.25 -18.03
C ALA A 508 20.05 11.30 -16.48
N ALA A 509 19.17 10.53 -15.83
CA ALA A 509 19.11 10.45 -14.38
C ALA A 509 20.43 9.94 -13.75
N ALA A 510 21.10 8.98 -14.39
CA ALA A 510 22.41 8.50 -13.99
C ALA A 510 23.50 9.58 -14.13
N ASN A 511 23.48 10.38 -15.21
CA ASN A 511 24.36 11.52 -15.37
C ASN A 511 24.11 12.60 -14.30
N ILE A 512 22.84 12.93 -13.98
CA ILE A 512 22.53 13.89 -12.89
C ILE A 512 23.09 13.37 -11.56
N ALA A 513 22.90 12.08 -11.24
CA ALA A 513 23.44 11.47 -10.03
C ALA A 513 24.97 11.57 -9.94
N LYS A 514 25.68 11.35 -11.06
CA LYS A 514 27.14 11.51 -11.15
C LYS A 514 27.57 12.97 -11.00
N ALA A 515 26.90 13.91 -11.66
CA ALA A 515 27.18 15.34 -11.54
C ALA A 515 26.98 15.85 -10.11
N LEU A 516 25.91 15.43 -9.43
CA LEU A 516 25.68 15.72 -8.01
C LEU A 516 26.80 15.18 -7.11
N LYS A 517 27.33 13.98 -7.39
CA LYS A 517 28.48 13.46 -6.63
C LYS A 517 29.74 14.30 -6.84
N LEU A 518 30.01 14.75 -8.07
CA LEU A 518 31.14 15.63 -8.38
C LEU A 518 31.01 17.03 -7.74
N ARG A 519 29.80 17.39 -7.27
CA ARG A 519 29.53 18.55 -6.41
C ARG A 519 29.42 18.21 -4.92
N GLU A 520 29.96 17.06 -4.52
CA GLU A 520 30.01 16.54 -3.15
C GLU A 520 28.64 16.46 -2.45
N LYS A 521 27.55 16.28 -3.21
CA LYS A 521 26.20 16.21 -2.66
C LYS A 521 25.85 14.84 -2.09
N ASN A 522 25.15 14.87 -0.95
CA ASN A 522 24.57 13.70 -0.29
C ASN A 522 23.17 13.40 -0.88
N GLY A 523 23.09 13.33 -2.20
CA GLY A 523 21.86 13.02 -2.91
C GLY A 523 21.55 11.54 -2.98
N SER A 524 20.42 11.19 -3.59
CA SER A 524 20.00 9.79 -3.84
C SER A 524 19.37 9.63 -5.23
N LEU A 525 19.37 8.40 -5.75
CA LEU A 525 18.78 8.05 -7.05
C LEU A 525 17.77 6.92 -6.88
N SER A 526 16.54 7.11 -7.32
CA SER A 526 15.51 6.07 -7.36
C SER A 526 15.04 5.82 -8.80
N LEU A 527 14.94 4.54 -9.20
CA LEU A 527 14.48 4.14 -10.54
C LEU A 527 13.26 3.23 -10.44
N VAL A 528 12.14 3.65 -11.04
CA VAL A 528 10.88 2.90 -11.09
C VAL A 528 10.93 1.84 -12.19
N VAL A 529 10.61 0.59 -11.82
CA VAL A 529 10.50 -0.57 -12.71
C VAL A 529 9.07 -1.13 -12.68
N PRO A 530 8.59 -1.89 -13.68
CA PRO A 530 7.15 -2.05 -13.88
C PRO A 530 6.45 -2.97 -12.85
N GLU A 531 7.11 -4.02 -12.35
CA GLU A 531 6.47 -5.06 -11.54
C GLU A 531 7.23 -5.39 -10.24
N ALA A 532 6.54 -6.08 -9.33
CA ALA A 532 7.00 -6.38 -7.97
C ALA A 532 8.33 -7.15 -7.86
N ASN A 533 8.76 -7.85 -8.91
CA ASN A 533 10.02 -8.60 -8.94
C ASN A 533 10.90 -8.32 -10.18
N SER A 534 10.68 -7.22 -10.91
CA SER A 534 11.46 -6.94 -12.14
C SER A 534 12.97 -6.88 -11.88
N ILE A 535 13.39 -6.26 -10.76
CA ILE A 535 14.80 -6.24 -10.33
C ILE A 535 15.30 -7.65 -10.03
N GLY A 536 14.57 -8.42 -9.21
CA GLY A 536 15.00 -9.75 -8.79
C GLY A 536 15.15 -10.73 -9.95
N LEU A 537 14.24 -10.67 -10.93
CA LEU A 537 14.31 -11.50 -12.12
C LEU A 537 15.45 -11.06 -13.07
N ALA A 538 15.71 -9.76 -13.20
CA ALA A 538 16.88 -9.27 -13.92
C ALA A 538 18.22 -9.69 -13.27
N MET A 539 18.26 -9.78 -11.93
CA MET A 539 19.41 -10.33 -11.17
C MET A 539 19.56 -11.86 -11.31
N LEU A 540 18.46 -12.59 -11.54
CA LEU A 540 18.47 -14.03 -11.83
C LEU A 540 18.90 -14.35 -13.28
N GLY A 541 18.67 -13.41 -14.22
CA GLY A 541 19.07 -13.50 -15.62
C GLY A 541 18.01 -14.11 -16.54
N GLY A 542 18.46 -14.68 -17.67
CA GLY A 542 17.59 -15.13 -18.76
C GLY A 542 17.19 -14.00 -19.72
N GLU A 543 16.89 -14.34 -20.97
CA GLU A 543 16.56 -13.38 -22.04
C GLU A 543 15.06 -13.00 -22.08
N SER A 544 14.64 -12.27 -23.11
CA SER A 544 13.26 -11.78 -23.26
C SER A 544 12.27 -12.85 -23.68
N VAL A 545 10.99 -12.61 -23.41
CA VAL A 545 9.89 -13.45 -23.92
C VAL A 545 9.90 -13.52 -25.45
N ASP A 546 10.29 -12.43 -26.12
CA ASP A 546 10.50 -12.39 -27.57
C ASP A 546 11.46 -13.47 -28.06
N ALA A 547 12.66 -13.52 -27.47
CA ALA A 547 13.67 -14.52 -27.82
C ALA A 547 13.21 -15.95 -27.51
N ALA A 548 12.37 -16.12 -26.47
CA ALA A 548 11.75 -17.39 -26.12
C ALA A 548 10.78 -17.88 -27.22
N LEU A 549 9.91 -16.99 -27.70
CA LEU A 549 8.96 -17.30 -28.77
C LEU A 549 9.68 -17.49 -30.11
N ASP A 550 10.67 -16.66 -30.43
CA ASP A 550 11.47 -16.76 -31.66
C ASP A 550 12.31 -18.05 -31.70
N ALA A 551 12.78 -18.56 -30.55
CA ALA A 551 13.44 -19.87 -30.46
C ALA A 551 12.51 -21.04 -30.81
N VAL A 552 11.21 -20.95 -30.47
CA VAL A 552 10.22 -21.96 -30.82
C VAL A 552 9.79 -21.83 -32.28
N ILE A 553 9.51 -20.61 -32.76
CA ILE A 553 9.14 -20.34 -34.17
C ILE A 553 10.26 -20.78 -35.13
N SER A 554 11.53 -20.60 -34.75
CA SER A 554 12.69 -21.06 -35.53
C SER A 554 13.06 -22.54 -35.33
N GLY A 555 12.27 -23.32 -34.58
CA GLY A 555 12.47 -24.76 -34.38
C GLY A 555 13.70 -25.14 -33.54
N LYS A 556 14.28 -24.20 -32.78
CA LYS A 556 15.35 -24.49 -31.80
C LYS A 556 14.79 -25.18 -30.55
N ALA A 557 13.51 -24.94 -30.24
CA ALA A 557 12.80 -25.52 -29.12
C ALA A 557 11.44 -26.11 -29.54
N ASP A 558 11.08 -27.22 -28.90
CA ASP A 558 9.94 -28.07 -29.25
C ASP A 558 8.78 -27.95 -28.26
N ALA A 559 9.05 -27.50 -27.03
CA ALA A 559 8.08 -27.39 -25.95
C ALA A 559 8.25 -26.08 -25.18
N ILE A 560 7.15 -25.57 -24.64
CA ILE A 560 7.11 -24.36 -23.79
C ILE A 560 6.60 -24.75 -22.40
N VAL A 561 7.26 -24.27 -21.36
CA VAL A 561 6.75 -24.19 -19.99
C VAL A 561 6.64 -22.72 -19.60
N VAL A 562 5.42 -22.22 -19.39
CA VAL A 562 5.17 -20.84 -18.91
C VAL A 562 4.86 -20.89 -17.42
N LEU A 563 5.52 -20.03 -16.63
CA LEU A 563 5.29 -19.89 -15.20
C LEU A 563 4.70 -18.50 -14.91
N GLU A 564 3.45 -18.48 -14.42
CA GLU A 564 2.77 -17.32 -13.84
C GLU A 564 2.83 -16.05 -14.72
N ASN A 565 2.71 -16.19 -16.04
CA ASN A 565 2.81 -15.08 -17.01
C ASN A 565 1.76 -15.22 -18.13
N ASP A 566 1.09 -14.13 -18.47
CA ASP A 566 0.23 -14.07 -19.66
C ASP A 566 1.01 -13.47 -20.84
N LEU A 567 1.41 -14.30 -21.79
CA LEU A 567 2.20 -13.92 -22.98
C LEU A 567 1.48 -12.83 -23.80
N TYR A 568 0.15 -12.90 -23.86
CA TYR A 568 -0.71 -11.92 -24.56
C TYR A 568 -0.74 -10.54 -23.89
N ALA A 569 -0.26 -10.40 -22.64
CA ALA A 569 -0.05 -9.12 -21.97
C ALA A 569 1.38 -8.57 -22.18
N ARG A 570 2.30 -9.35 -22.77
CA ARG A 570 3.72 -9.00 -22.96
C ARG A 570 4.05 -8.59 -24.39
N VAL A 571 3.59 -9.36 -25.37
CA VAL A 571 3.98 -9.22 -26.78
C VAL A 571 2.78 -9.42 -27.72
N PRO A 572 2.84 -8.95 -28.98
CA PRO A 572 1.68 -8.95 -29.87
C PRO A 572 1.10 -10.36 -30.08
N ALA A 573 -0.24 -10.48 -29.98
CA ALA A 573 -0.95 -11.76 -30.00
C ALA A 573 -0.56 -12.66 -31.17
N ALA A 574 -0.34 -12.11 -32.37
CA ALA A 574 0.09 -12.89 -33.54
C ALA A 574 1.44 -13.61 -33.35
N LYS A 575 2.38 -13.04 -32.58
CA LYS A 575 3.67 -13.69 -32.24
C LYS A 575 3.46 -14.81 -31.21
N VAL A 576 2.57 -14.58 -30.24
CA VAL A 576 2.15 -15.60 -29.27
C VAL A 576 1.49 -16.78 -29.98
N ASP A 577 0.48 -16.54 -30.80
CA ASP A 577 -0.23 -17.58 -31.56
C ASP A 577 0.68 -18.34 -32.52
N ALA A 578 1.63 -17.67 -33.20
CA ALA A 578 2.61 -18.34 -34.04
C ALA A 578 3.51 -19.29 -33.25
N ALA A 579 4.04 -18.85 -32.10
CA ALA A 579 4.88 -19.70 -31.25
C ALA A 579 4.12 -20.84 -30.57
N LEU A 580 2.90 -20.59 -30.09
CA LEU A 580 2.04 -21.63 -29.49
C LEU A 580 1.53 -22.63 -30.52
N ALA A 581 1.42 -22.27 -31.80
CA ALA A 581 1.12 -23.18 -32.90
C ALA A 581 2.36 -23.97 -33.39
N ALA A 582 3.57 -23.42 -33.26
CA ALA A 582 4.82 -24.13 -33.57
C ALA A 582 5.25 -25.09 -32.45
N ALA A 583 4.91 -24.79 -31.19
CA ALA A 583 5.19 -25.65 -30.04
C ALA A 583 4.44 -26.99 -30.12
N LYS A 584 5.16 -28.10 -30.02
CA LYS A 584 4.58 -29.46 -29.96
C LYS A 584 3.91 -29.74 -28.60
N VAL A 585 4.27 -28.97 -27.58
CA VAL A 585 3.75 -29.03 -26.20
C VAL A 585 3.79 -27.65 -25.57
N VAL A 586 2.73 -27.28 -24.86
CA VAL A 586 2.65 -26.05 -24.04
C VAL A 586 2.13 -26.44 -22.66
N ILE A 587 2.91 -26.22 -21.61
CA ILE A 587 2.50 -26.38 -20.21
C ILE A 587 2.46 -25.00 -19.56
N VAL A 588 1.39 -24.69 -18.83
CA VAL A 588 1.23 -23.39 -18.16
C VAL A 588 0.97 -23.61 -16.67
N ALA A 589 1.88 -23.12 -15.84
CA ALA A 589 1.75 -23.10 -14.38
C ALA A 589 1.37 -21.69 -13.92
N ASP A 590 0.08 -21.39 -13.78
CA ASP A 590 -0.41 -20.05 -13.41
C ASP A 590 -1.47 -20.15 -12.30
N HIS A 591 -1.59 -19.09 -11.50
CA HIS A 591 -2.60 -18.96 -10.45
C HIS A 591 -3.91 -18.32 -10.98
N SER A 592 -3.87 -17.69 -12.16
CA SER A 592 -4.95 -16.97 -12.82
C SER A 592 -5.49 -17.71 -14.04
N LYS A 593 -6.71 -17.38 -14.46
CA LYS A 593 -7.26 -17.82 -15.76
C LYS A 593 -6.94 -16.77 -16.82
N THR A 594 -6.01 -17.04 -17.72
CA THR A 594 -5.49 -16.10 -18.71
C THR A 594 -5.68 -16.66 -20.13
N PRO A 595 -5.66 -15.81 -21.18
CA PRO A 595 -5.57 -16.26 -22.57
C PRO A 595 -4.41 -17.24 -22.82
N THR A 596 -3.27 -17.09 -22.13
CA THR A 596 -2.18 -18.09 -22.18
C THR A 596 -2.61 -19.45 -21.61
N VAL A 597 -3.33 -19.49 -20.49
CA VAL A 597 -3.89 -20.72 -19.90
C VAL A 597 -4.94 -21.38 -20.83
N ASP A 598 -5.68 -20.59 -21.62
CA ASP A 598 -6.64 -21.12 -22.62
C ASP A 598 -5.98 -21.83 -23.82
N ARG A 599 -4.66 -21.73 -23.96
CA ARG A 599 -3.86 -22.34 -25.04
C ARG A 599 -2.94 -23.46 -24.54
N ALA A 600 -3.01 -23.80 -23.27
CA ALA A 600 -2.18 -24.83 -22.65
C ALA A 600 -2.64 -26.25 -23.02
N HIS A 601 -1.69 -27.16 -23.28
CA HIS A 601 -1.96 -28.59 -23.41
C HIS A 601 -2.16 -29.26 -22.04
N LEU A 602 -1.48 -28.72 -21.01
CA LEU A 602 -1.62 -29.09 -19.60
C LEU A 602 -1.47 -27.82 -18.74
N VAL A 603 -2.42 -27.59 -17.84
CA VAL A 603 -2.40 -26.52 -16.85
C VAL A 603 -2.01 -27.09 -15.50
N LEU A 604 -1.11 -26.41 -14.78
CA LEU A 604 -0.72 -26.69 -13.39
C LEU A 604 -1.19 -25.52 -12.50
N PRO A 605 -1.97 -25.73 -11.43
CA PRO A 605 -2.43 -24.62 -10.59
C PRO A 605 -1.29 -24.07 -9.71
N ALA A 606 -0.75 -22.91 -10.06
CA ALA A 606 0.22 -22.23 -9.23
C ALA A 606 -0.46 -21.53 -8.03
N ALA A 607 0.25 -21.42 -6.92
CA ALA A 607 -0.18 -20.65 -5.76
C ALA A 607 -0.04 -19.14 -6.00
N SER A 608 -1.01 -18.35 -5.56
CA SER A 608 -0.85 -16.90 -5.41
C SER A 608 -0.11 -16.56 -4.10
N PHE A 609 0.22 -15.28 -3.89
CA PHE A 609 0.90 -14.75 -2.69
C PHE A 609 0.24 -15.09 -1.33
N ALA A 610 -1.01 -15.54 -1.33
CA ALA A 610 -1.76 -15.95 -0.15
C ALA A 610 -1.79 -17.47 0.07
N GLU A 611 -1.39 -18.26 -0.93
CA GLU A 611 -1.52 -19.72 -0.99
C GLU A 611 -0.16 -20.42 -1.06
N GLY A 612 0.94 -19.65 -1.00
CA GLY A 612 2.31 -20.14 -1.09
C GLY A 612 3.31 -19.10 -0.57
N ASP A 613 4.57 -19.51 -0.48
CA ASP A 613 5.66 -18.73 0.11
C ASP A 613 6.76 -18.42 -0.93
N GLY A 614 7.42 -17.26 -0.80
CA GLY A 614 8.49 -16.87 -1.74
C GLY A 614 9.09 -15.49 -1.51
N THR A 615 10.15 -15.17 -2.25
CA THR A 615 10.89 -13.90 -2.20
C THR A 615 10.69 -13.09 -3.48
N LEU A 616 10.45 -11.77 -3.35
CA LEU A 616 10.56 -10.80 -4.45
C LEU A 616 11.62 -9.73 -4.10
N VAL A 617 12.18 -9.07 -5.12
CA VAL A 617 13.08 -7.92 -4.96
C VAL A 617 12.45 -6.66 -5.57
N SER A 618 12.23 -5.69 -4.70
CA SER A 618 11.65 -4.36 -4.99
C SER A 618 12.57 -3.45 -5.82
N GLN A 619 12.04 -2.32 -6.31
CA GLN A 619 12.79 -1.28 -7.03
C GLN A 619 14.00 -0.75 -6.23
N GLU A 620 13.91 -0.71 -4.90
CA GLU A 620 15.00 -0.28 -4.01
C GLU A 620 16.04 -1.39 -3.75
N GLY A 621 16.01 -2.50 -4.49
CA GLY A 621 16.93 -3.62 -4.31
C GLY A 621 16.71 -4.43 -3.04
N ARG A 622 15.61 -4.20 -2.30
CA ARG A 622 15.27 -4.95 -1.08
C ARG A 622 14.54 -6.25 -1.42
N ALA A 623 15.16 -7.37 -1.07
CA ALA A 623 14.56 -8.69 -1.07
C ALA A 623 13.66 -8.87 0.16
N GLN A 624 12.41 -9.26 -0.06
CA GLN A 624 11.42 -9.45 1.01
C GLN A 624 10.64 -10.74 0.80
N ARG A 625 10.27 -11.38 1.91
CA ARG A 625 9.57 -12.66 1.95
C ARG A 625 8.06 -12.46 2.10
N PHE A 626 7.27 -13.11 1.27
CA PHE A 626 5.85 -13.37 1.54
C PHE A 626 5.64 -14.82 1.99
N PHE A 627 4.57 -15.04 2.75
CA PHE A 627 4.25 -16.34 3.33
C PHE A 627 2.80 -16.76 3.05
N GLN A 628 2.58 -18.08 2.92
CA GLN A 628 1.28 -18.70 2.78
C GLN A 628 0.37 -18.27 3.94
N VAL A 629 -0.84 -17.79 3.63
CA VAL A 629 -1.83 -17.33 4.61
C VAL A 629 -2.67 -18.52 5.07
N PHE A 630 -3.06 -19.39 4.13
CA PHE A 630 -3.88 -20.58 4.37
C PHE A 630 -3.47 -21.73 3.44
N ASP A 631 -3.78 -22.96 3.85
CA ASP A 631 -3.70 -24.16 3.02
C ASP A 631 -5.05 -24.38 2.29
N PRO A 632 -5.13 -24.29 0.95
CA PRO A 632 -6.36 -24.55 0.22
C PRO A 632 -6.87 -25.99 0.35
N GLN A 633 -5.97 -26.97 0.47
CA GLN A 633 -6.29 -28.40 0.47
C GLN A 633 -6.95 -28.84 1.79
N TYR A 634 -6.71 -28.09 2.87
CA TYR A 634 -7.38 -28.27 4.17
C TYR A 634 -8.89 -27.98 4.11
N LEU A 635 -9.30 -27.04 3.26
CA LEU A 635 -10.69 -26.59 3.14
C LEU A 635 -11.44 -27.45 2.11
N ASP A 636 -10.84 -27.68 0.96
CA ASP A 636 -11.32 -28.56 -0.10
C ASP A 636 -10.16 -29.43 -0.58
N SER A 637 -10.17 -30.70 -0.18
CA SER A 637 -9.12 -31.68 -0.51
C SER A 637 -9.12 -32.11 -1.99
N SER A 638 -10.01 -31.55 -2.82
CA SER A 638 -9.91 -31.64 -4.26
C SER A 638 -9.04 -30.54 -4.86
N ILE A 639 -8.71 -29.47 -4.13
CA ILE A 639 -7.78 -28.43 -4.60
C ILE A 639 -6.36 -28.98 -4.59
N GLN A 640 -5.65 -28.79 -5.70
CA GLN A 640 -4.25 -29.17 -5.91
C GLN A 640 -3.47 -27.96 -6.44
N ILE A 641 -3.49 -26.91 -5.62
CA ILE A 641 -2.65 -25.72 -5.76
C ILE A 641 -1.32 -26.00 -5.04
N HIS A 642 -0.22 -25.68 -5.70
CA HIS A 642 1.14 -25.72 -5.17
C HIS A 642 1.95 -24.54 -5.71
N GLU A 643 3.00 -24.15 -4.98
CA GLU A 643 3.90 -23.07 -5.36
C GLU A 643 4.65 -23.39 -6.65
N GLY A 644 4.94 -22.37 -7.47
CA GLY A 644 5.62 -22.54 -8.76
C GLY A 644 6.93 -23.33 -8.64
N TRP A 645 7.74 -23.03 -7.62
CA TRP A 645 8.98 -23.75 -7.33
C TRP A 645 8.78 -25.25 -7.06
N ARG A 646 7.69 -25.65 -6.39
CA ARG A 646 7.38 -27.07 -6.17
C ARG A 646 6.99 -27.77 -7.47
N TRP A 647 6.13 -27.14 -8.28
CA TRP A 647 5.74 -27.69 -9.59
C TRP A 647 6.95 -27.91 -10.49
N MET A 648 7.81 -26.89 -10.64
CA MET A 648 8.98 -26.97 -11.51
C MET A 648 10.00 -28.00 -11.01
N HIS A 649 10.25 -28.05 -9.69
CA HIS A 649 11.22 -28.98 -9.11
C HIS A 649 10.71 -30.44 -9.11
N ALA A 650 9.43 -30.68 -8.80
CA ALA A 650 8.83 -32.01 -8.89
C ALA A 650 8.85 -32.52 -10.33
N LEU A 651 8.49 -31.67 -11.30
CA LEU A 651 8.55 -32.00 -12.73
C LEU A 651 9.98 -32.34 -13.18
N ARG A 652 10.97 -31.55 -12.75
CA ARG A 652 12.40 -31.83 -12.98
C ARG A 652 12.85 -33.15 -12.36
N ALA A 653 12.39 -33.46 -11.15
CA ALA A 653 12.69 -34.72 -10.46
C ALA A 653 12.11 -35.93 -11.21
N THR A 654 10.84 -35.89 -11.62
CA THR A 654 10.19 -36.93 -12.44
C THR A 654 10.86 -37.09 -13.80
N LEU A 655 11.19 -35.99 -14.50
CA LEU A 655 11.91 -36.02 -15.79
C LEU A 655 13.29 -36.68 -15.70
N LEU A 656 14.03 -36.41 -14.62
CA LEU A 656 15.36 -36.98 -14.38
C LEU A 656 15.33 -38.35 -13.67
N ASN A 657 14.14 -38.89 -13.37
CA ASN A 657 13.93 -40.10 -12.56
C ASN A 657 14.70 -40.06 -11.22
N LYS A 658 14.54 -38.96 -10.48
CA LYS A 658 15.19 -38.68 -9.19
C LYS A 658 14.14 -38.44 -8.09
N PRO A 659 14.45 -38.71 -6.81
CA PRO A 659 13.61 -38.28 -5.70
C PRO A 659 13.61 -36.76 -5.56
N VAL A 660 12.52 -36.21 -5.03
CA VAL A 660 12.40 -34.79 -4.65
C VAL A 660 13.17 -34.52 -3.36
N ASP A 661 14.14 -33.59 -3.40
CA ASP A 661 14.99 -33.17 -2.29
C ASP A 661 14.66 -31.76 -1.74
N TRP A 662 14.23 -30.81 -2.59
CA TRP A 662 13.61 -29.55 -2.14
C TRP A 662 12.21 -29.82 -1.58
N THR A 663 12.16 -30.07 -0.27
CA THR A 663 10.93 -30.35 0.49
C THR A 663 10.47 -29.15 1.32
N GLN A 664 11.33 -28.13 1.49
CA GLN A 664 11.06 -26.89 2.22
C GLN A 664 11.54 -25.67 1.40
N LEU A 665 10.85 -24.53 1.53
CA LEU A 665 11.24 -23.25 0.93
C LEU A 665 12.71 -22.85 1.20
N ASP A 666 13.22 -23.15 2.39
CA ASP A 666 14.62 -22.91 2.77
C ASP A 666 15.62 -23.61 1.82
N HIS A 667 15.28 -24.79 1.28
CA HIS A 667 16.16 -25.56 0.38
C HIS A 667 16.32 -24.84 -0.96
N VAL A 668 15.21 -24.48 -1.61
CA VAL A 668 15.22 -23.77 -2.90
C VAL A 668 15.75 -22.33 -2.75
N THR A 669 15.49 -21.68 -1.62
CA THR A 669 16.10 -20.37 -1.29
C THR A 669 17.62 -20.48 -1.25
N SER A 670 18.15 -21.49 -0.56
CA SER A 670 19.60 -21.69 -0.41
C SER A 670 20.25 -22.01 -1.77
N ALA A 671 19.64 -22.91 -2.55
CA ALA A 671 20.11 -23.23 -3.89
C ALA A 671 20.08 -22.02 -4.84
N CYS A 672 19.05 -21.17 -4.78
CA CYS A 672 18.98 -19.93 -5.57
C CYS A 672 20.08 -18.94 -5.16
N ALA A 673 20.34 -18.79 -3.85
CA ALA A 673 21.39 -17.94 -3.30
C ALA A 673 22.81 -18.42 -3.67
N GLU A 674 23.03 -19.73 -3.71
CA GLU A 674 24.28 -20.35 -4.15
C GLU A 674 24.50 -20.24 -5.67
N ALA A 675 23.43 -20.39 -6.47
CA ALA A 675 23.49 -20.36 -7.93
C ALA A 675 23.54 -18.94 -8.55
N ALA A 676 23.19 -17.90 -7.79
CA ALA A 676 23.19 -16.51 -8.25
C ALA A 676 23.81 -15.59 -7.17
N PRO A 677 25.12 -15.28 -7.25
CA PRO A 677 25.82 -14.53 -6.20
C PRO A 677 25.25 -13.14 -5.87
N GLN A 678 24.60 -12.46 -6.83
CA GLN A 678 23.90 -11.18 -6.58
C GLN A 678 22.66 -11.36 -5.67
N LEU A 679 22.08 -12.56 -5.66
CA LEU A 679 20.95 -12.95 -4.82
C LEU A 679 21.40 -13.66 -3.52
N ALA A 680 22.71 -13.78 -3.24
CA ALA A 680 23.21 -14.50 -2.07
C ALA A 680 22.61 -14.01 -0.73
N GLY A 681 22.17 -12.74 -0.67
CA GLY A 681 21.51 -12.17 0.51
C GLY A 681 20.10 -12.70 0.81
N ILE A 682 19.37 -13.33 -0.13
CA ILE A 682 17.93 -13.65 0.05
C ILE A 682 17.62 -14.62 1.20
N VAL A 683 18.61 -15.42 1.63
CA VAL A 683 18.53 -16.26 2.83
C VAL A 683 18.32 -15.45 4.12
N ASN A 684 18.68 -14.17 4.12
CA ASN A 684 18.53 -13.25 5.25
C ASN A 684 17.24 -12.42 5.19
N ALA A 685 16.42 -12.55 4.14
CA ALA A 685 15.19 -11.76 3.97
C ALA A 685 14.12 -12.07 5.04
N ALA A 686 14.18 -13.25 5.66
CA ALA A 686 13.38 -13.64 6.82
C ALA A 686 14.03 -14.82 7.58
N PRO A 687 13.65 -15.08 8.84
CA PRO A 687 14.07 -16.29 9.56
C PRO A 687 13.57 -17.58 8.90
N SER A 688 14.37 -18.64 8.96
CA SER A 688 14.10 -19.96 8.38
C SER A 688 12.93 -20.71 9.04
N ALA A 689 12.49 -21.81 8.42
CA ALA A 689 11.43 -22.69 8.92
C ALA A 689 11.68 -23.27 10.32
N ALA A 690 12.94 -23.24 10.79
CA ALA A 690 13.35 -23.67 12.11
C ALA A 690 13.21 -22.60 13.22
N PHE A 691 12.94 -21.33 12.89
CA PHE A 691 12.87 -20.25 13.89
C PHE A 691 11.71 -20.44 14.88
N ARG A 692 12.00 -20.36 16.19
CA ARG A 692 11.02 -20.52 17.28
C ARG A 692 11.25 -19.46 18.36
N ILE A 693 10.18 -18.99 18.98
CA ILE A 693 10.25 -18.18 20.20
C ILE A 693 9.74 -19.02 21.37
N LYS A 694 10.59 -19.20 22.38
CA LYS A 694 10.31 -20.07 23.57
C LYS A 694 9.87 -21.48 23.17
N GLY A 695 10.47 -22.03 22.11
CA GLY A 695 10.16 -23.35 21.54
C GLY A 695 8.94 -23.39 20.60
N MET A 696 8.09 -22.35 20.60
CA MET A 696 6.88 -22.29 19.79
C MET A 696 7.13 -21.68 18.40
N LYS A 697 6.35 -22.11 17.40
CA LYS A 697 6.15 -21.34 16.16
C LYS A 697 5.43 -20.01 16.46
N LEU A 698 5.45 -19.08 15.52
CA LEU A 698 4.65 -17.86 15.56
C LEU A 698 3.18 -18.19 15.18
N ALA A 699 2.20 -17.62 15.88
CA ALA A 699 0.78 -17.85 15.55
C ALA A 699 0.35 -17.03 14.33
N ARG A 700 -0.43 -17.62 13.40
CA ARG A 700 -1.14 -16.88 12.33
C ARG A 700 -2.50 -16.32 12.79
N GLU A 701 -3.07 -16.86 13.86
CA GLU A 701 -4.39 -16.49 14.37
C GLU A 701 -4.29 -15.78 15.75
N PRO A 702 -5.11 -14.77 16.08
CA PRO A 702 -5.12 -14.13 17.39
C PRO A 702 -5.59 -15.05 18.53
N LEU A 703 -5.22 -14.77 19.79
CA LEU A 703 -5.63 -15.59 20.96
C LEU A 703 -7.14 -15.64 21.23
N ARG A 704 -7.95 -14.80 20.57
CA ARG A 704 -9.41 -14.83 20.62
C ARG A 704 -10.03 -15.66 19.48
N TYR A 705 -9.23 -16.31 18.66
CA TYR A 705 -9.71 -17.09 17.53
C TYR A 705 -10.68 -18.19 17.97
N SER A 706 -11.82 -18.23 17.28
CA SER A 706 -12.93 -19.08 17.65
C SER A 706 -12.73 -20.52 17.19
N GLY A 707 -11.80 -21.25 17.83
CA GLY A 707 -11.74 -22.72 17.77
C GLY A 707 -12.99 -23.42 18.31
N ARG A 708 -13.97 -22.66 18.85
CA ARG A 708 -15.33 -23.10 19.20
C ARG A 708 -16.29 -23.13 18.01
N THR A 709 -15.95 -22.43 16.92
CA THR A 709 -16.66 -22.53 15.65
C THR A 709 -15.92 -23.57 14.84
N ALA A 710 -16.46 -24.79 14.77
CA ALA A 710 -15.90 -25.82 13.90
C ALA A 710 -15.86 -25.27 12.46
N MET A 711 -14.63 -25.08 11.96
CA MET A 711 -14.31 -24.43 10.69
C MET A 711 -14.99 -25.11 9.51
N ARG A 712 -15.22 -26.43 9.61
CA ARG A 712 -15.88 -27.22 8.58
C ARG A 712 -17.29 -27.68 8.98
N ALA A 713 -17.92 -27.11 10.01
CA ALA A 713 -19.24 -27.56 10.52
C ALA A 713 -20.35 -27.66 9.46
N ASN A 714 -20.31 -26.79 8.45
CA ASN A 714 -21.23 -26.77 7.30
C ASN A 714 -20.95 -27.85 6.24
N ILE A 715 -19.84 -28.59 6.38
CA ILE A 715 -19.37 -29.67 5.49
C ILE A 715 -19.32 -31.00 6.26
N SER A 716 -18.86 -30.98 7.52
CA SER A 716 -18.60 -32.12 8.39
C SER A 716 -18.61 -31.68 9.86
N VAL A 717 -19.27 -32.44 10.73
CA VAL A 717 -19.18 -32.25 12.20
C VAL A 717 -17.82 -32.72 12.75
N HIS A 718 -17.11 -33.60 12.02
CA HIS A 718 -15.74 -33.98 12.34
C HIS A 718 -14.77 -32.94 11.77
N GLU A 719 -14.09 -32.19 12.64
CA GLU A 719 -13.03 -31.25 12.28
C GLU A 719 -11.68 -31.99 12.12
N PRO A 720 -11.02 -31.95 10.94
CA PRO A 720 -9.69 -32.50 10.76
C PRO A 720 -8.62 -31.63 11.45
N ARG A 721 -7.53 -32.27 11.90
CA ARG A 721 -6.34 -31.58 12.47
C ARG A 721 -5.86 -30.46 11.54
N THR A 722 -5.57 -29.29 12.12
CA THR A 722 -5.06 -28.12 11.40
C THR A 722 -3.76 -28.41 10.62
N PRO A 723 -3.55 -27.76 9.47
CA PRO A 723 -2.38 -28.00 8.61
C PRO A 723 -1.07 -27.74 9.35
N GLN A 724 -0.09 -28.58 9.05
CA GLN A 724 1.24 -28.47 9.64
C GLN A 724 2.17 -27.81 8.63
N ASP A 725 2.27 -26.49 8.72
CA ASP A 725 3.26 -25.68 8.02
C ASP A 725 4.67 -26.26 8.22
N LYS A 726 5.36 -26.57 7.11
CA LYS A 726 6.74 -27.09 7.11
C LYS A 726 7.77 -26.04 6.68
N ASP A 727 7.34 -25.02 5.97
CA ASP A 727 8.20 -24.13 5.19
C ASP A 727 8.55 -22.83 5.92
N THR A 728 7.88 -22.53 7.03
CA THR A 728 7.97 -21.22 7.68
C THR A 728 8.12 -21.31 9.21
N ALA A 729 8.36 -20.16 9.83
CA ALA A 729 8.32 -19.99 11.28
C ALA A 729 6.89 -19.98 11.89
N PHE A 730 5.83 -20.01 11.08
CA PHE A 730 4.43 -19.83 11.50
C PHE A 730 3.63 -21.13 11.58
N ALA A 731 2.57 -21.13 12.39
CA ALA A 731 1.57 -22.20 12.47
C ALA A 731 0.22 -21.73 11.93
N PHE A 732 -0.51 -22.61 11.21
CA PHE A 732 -1.92 -22.41 10.85
C PHE A 732 -2.81 -22.69 12.07
N SER A 733 -2.63 -21.87 13.11
CA SER A 733 -3.26 -22.00 14.42
C SER A 733 -2.98 -20.76 15.29
N MET A 734 -3.87 -20.50 16.25
CA MET A 734 -3.65 -19.66 17.43
C MET A 734 -2.60 -20.24 18.41
N GLU A 735 -2.27 -21.52 18.29
CA GLU A 735 -1.26 -22.23 19.08
C GLU A 735 0.18 -21.86 18.64
N GLY A 736 0.62 -20.67 19.07
CA GLY A 736 1.97 -20.18 18.83
C GLY A 736 2.30 -18.93 19.65
N TYR A 737 3.52 -18.42 19.52
CA TYR A 737 3.93 -17.18 20.17
C TYR A 737 3.30 -15.97 19.45
N SER A 738 2.31 -15.36 20.12
CA SER A 738 1.58 -14.18 19.66
C SER A 738 2.00 -12.87 20.34
N GLY A 739 2.42 -12.93 21.62
CA GLY A 739 2.71 -11.76 22.45
C GLY A 739 3.80 -10.82 21.91
N SER A 740 3.83 -9.57 22.38
CA SER A 740 4.73 -8.52 21.86
C SER A 740 6.02 -8.31 22.68
N ALA A 741 6.27 -9.09 23.74
CA ALA A 741 7.42 -8.88 24.62
C ALA A 741 8.76 -9.16 23.92
N GLU A 742 8.89 -10.36 23.33
CA GLU A 742 10.11 -10.80 22.64
C GLU A 742 10.23 -10.10 21.27
N PRO A 743 11.34 -9.41 20.96
CA PRO A 743 11.55 -8.77 19.66
C PRO A 743 11.49 -9.75 18.49
N ARG A 744 10.78 -9.36 17.42
CA ARG A 744 10.76 -10.10 16.13
C ARG A 744 10.37 -9.19 14.97
N GLN A 745 10.93 -9.46 13.80
CA GLN A 745 10.57 -8.79 12.54
C GLN A 745 9.23 -9.31 11.98
N GLN A 746 8.93 -10.58 12.25
CA GLN A 746 7.78 -11.27 11.66
C GLN A 746 6.56 -11.20 12.59
N VAL A 747 5.67 -10.26 12.28
CA VAL A 747 4.43 -10.01 13.01
C VAL A 747 3.27 -10.18 12.02
N PRO A 748 2.50 -11.28 12.08
CA PRO A 748 1.41 -11.52 11.13
C PRO A 748 0.24 -10.55 11.28
N PHE A 749 -0.13 -10.20 12.51
CA PHE A 749 -1.23 -9.28 12.84
C PHE A 749 -0.85 -8.36 14.00
N ALA A 750 -1.36 -7.13 14.00
CA ALA A 750 -1.17 -6.19 15.11
C ALA A 750 -2.04 -6.60 16.31
N TRP A 751 -1.41 -7.05 17.41
CA TRP A 751 -2.10 -7.40 18.65
C TRP A 751 -1.15 -7.43 19.85
N SER A 752 -1.61 -6.98 21.02
CA SER A 752 -0.94 -7.16 22.31
C SER A 752 -2.00 -7.27 23.43
N PRO A 753 -1.71 -7.82 24.63
CA PRO A 753 -2.67 -7.79 25.73
C PRO A 753 -3.16 -6.36 26.01
N GLY A 754 -4.49 -6.14 25.97
CA GLY A 754 -5.11 -4.82 26.08
C GLY A 754 -5.25 -4.02 24.78
N TRP A 755 -4.60 -4.45 23.69
CA TRP A 755 -4.53 -3.72 22.42
C TRP A 755 -4.88 -4.62 21.22
N ASN A 756 -6.09 -4.48 20.68
CA ASN A 756 -6.60 -5.32 19.57
C ASN A 756 -6.63 -4.56 18.23
N SER A 757 -6.66 -3.22 18.28
CA SER A 757 -6.61 -2.32 17.13
C SER A 757 -5.23 -2.26 16.43
N PRO A 758 -5.12 -1.74 15.19
CA PRO A 758 -3.83 -1.49 14.52
C PRO A 758 -2.84 -0.68 15.35
N GLN A 759 -3.34 0.16 16.28
CA GLN A 759 -2.52 0.97 17.17
C GLN A 759 -1.59 0.12 18.05
N ALA A 760 -1.87 -1.18 18.22
CA ALA A 760 -0.99 -2.16 18.85
C ALA A 760 0.40 -2.29 18.19
N TRP A 761 0.61 -1.76 16.98
CA TRP A 761 1.94 -1.66 16.36
C TRP A 761 2.96 -0.94 17.25
N ASN A 762 2.52 0.01 18.09
CA ASN A 762 3.38 0.68 19.07
C ASN A 762 4.09 -0.31 20.03
N LYS A 763 3.46 -1.45 20.36
CA LYS A 763 4.06 -2.48 21.23
C LYS A 763 5.10 -3.36 20.53
N PHE A 764 5.36 -3.18 19.23
CA PHE A 764 6.40 -3.91 18.47
C PHE A 764 7.57 -3.03 18.03
N GLN A 765 7.41 -1.71 18.11
CA GLN A 765 8.41 -0.72 17.69
C GLN A 765 9.43 -0.44 18.81
N ASP A 766 10.60 0.08 18.45
CA ASP A 766 11.65 0.52 19.38
C ASP A 766 11.34 1.90 19.96
N GLU A 767 10.97 2.85 19.11
CA GLU A 767 10.23 4.06 19.44
C GLU A 767 9.02 4.20 18.51
N VAL A 768 7.94 4.88 18.95
CA VAL A 768 6.70 4.90 18.17
C VAL A 768 6.85 5.77 16.92
N GLY A 769 7.02 5.12 15.76
CA GLY A 769 7.41 5.75 14.49
C GLY A 769 8.86 5.45 14.06
N GLY A 770 9.65 4.76 14.88
CA GLY A 770 10.98 4.24 14.54
C GLY A 770 10.91 2.98 13.66
N HIS A 771 11.56 1.92 14.11
CA HIS A 771 11.62 0.61 13.45
C HIS A 771 10.98 -0.47 14.34
N LEU A 772 10.90 -1.72 13.86
CA LEU A 772 10.58 -2.86 14.74
C LEU A 772 11.77 -3.19 15.66
N ARG A 773 11.53 -3.63 16.91
CA ARG A 773 12.59 -3.94 17.93
C ARG A 773 13.61 -5.03 17.55
N ALA A 774 13.50 -5.62 16.37
CA ALA A 774 14.45 -6.60 15.81
C ALA A 774 14.99 -6.18 14.43
N GLY A 775 14.94 -4.88 14.12
CA GLY A 775 15.07 -4.36 12.76
C GLY A 775 13.81 -4.62 11.92
N ASP A 776 13.69 -3.92 10.79
CA ASP A 776 12.60 -4.15 9.85
C ASP A 776 12.78 -5.44 9.03
N PRO A 777 11.70 -5.99 8.44
CA PRO A 777 11.77 -7.20 7.63
C PRO A 777 12.40 -6.96 6.26
N GLY A 778 13.09 -7.98 5.73
CA GLY A 778 13.74 -7.92 4.41
C GLY A 778 15.17 -7.38 4.45
N VAL A 779 15.90 -7.63 3.37
CA VAL A 779 17.34 -7.34 3.27
C VAL A 779 17.67 -6.65 1.95
N ARG A 780 18.58 -5.69 1.98
CA ARG A 780 19.05 -4.97 0.79
C ARG A 780 20.09 -5.81 0.05
N LEU A 781 19.91 -5.97 -1.25
CA LEU A 781 20.87 -6.63 -2.14
C LEU A 781 21.68 -5.64 -2.99
N ILE A 782 21.12 -4.46 -3.25
CA ILE A 782 21.76 -3.38 -4.02
C ILE A 782 22.12 -2.25 -3.05
N GLU A 783 23.39 -1.90 -3.02
CA GLU A 783 23.92 -0.69 -2.38
C GLU A 783 24.99 -0.08 -3.29
N SER A 784 25.12 1.26 -3.27
CA SER A 784 26.07 1.99 -4.13
C SER A 784 27.51 1.56 -3.84
N GLN A 785 28.20 1.01 -4.84
CA GLN A 785 29.59 0.56 -4.71
C GLN A 785 30.62 1.63 -5.16
N GLY A 786 30.24 2.90 -5.12
CA GLY A 786 31.02 4.04 -5.61
C GLY A 786 30.84 4.32 -7.10
N ASP A 787 31.51 5.37 -7.59
CA ASP A 787 31.42 5.80 -8.98
C ASP A 787 32.07 4.79 -9.94
N ARG A 788 31.24 4.08 -10.73
CA ARG A 788 31.70 3.16 -11.77
C ARG A 788 31.03 3.40 -13.13
N LEU A 789 30.17 4.42 -13.23
CA LEU A 789 29.52 4.79 -14.48
C LEU A 789 30.37 5.81 -15.24
N ASN A 790 30.59 5.57 -16.53
CA ASN A 790 31.03 6.62 -17.44
C ASN A 790 29.86 7.57 -17.72
N TRP A 791 30.15 8.78 -18.21
CA TRP A 791 29.11 9.65 -18.76
C TRP A 791 28.38 8.94 -19.90
N PHE A 792 27.04 8.91 -19.83
CA PHE A 792 26.22 8.51 -20.96
C PHE A 792 26.18 9.64 -21.99
N ASN A 793 26.59 9.36 -23.23
CA ASN A 793 26.75 10.36 -24.30
C ASN A 793 25.66 10.28 -25.38
N ALA A 794 24.73 9.32 -25.27
CA ALA A 794 23.70 9.04 -26.28
C ALA A 794 22.49 10.00 -26.16
N ILE A 795 22.75 11.31 -26.09
CA ILE A 795 21.71 12.33 -26.00
C ILE A 795 20.82 12.26 -27.25
N PRO A 796 19.49 12.10 -27.12
CA PRO A 796 18.60 12.06 -28.28
C PRO A 796 18.49 13.43 -28.97
N GLY A 797 18.10 13.41 -30.25
CA GLY A 797 17.70 14.61 -30.99
C GLY A 797 16.39 15.19 -30.43
N ALA A 798 16.14 16.48 -30.69
CA ALA A 798 14.89 17.12 -30.29
C ALA A 798 13.67 16.44 -30.96
N PHE A 799 12.55 16.31 -30.26
CA PHE A 799 11.37 15.66 -30.81
C PHE A 799 10.65 16.58 -31.81
N ASN A 800 10.99 16.42 -33.09
CA ASN A 800 10.38 17.15 -34.20
C ASN A 800 9.55 16.19 -35.08
N PRO A 801 8.33 15.82 -34.67
CA PRO A 801 7.48 14.89 -35.40
C PRO A 801 7.07 15.48 -36.75
N THR A 802 7.12 14.67 -37.81
CA THR A 802 6.66 15.12 -39.13
C THR A 802 5.14 15.33 -39.09
N ARG A 803 4.65 16.43 -39.64
CA ARG A 803 3.21 16.75 -39.62
C ARG A 803 2.37 15.63 -40.25
N GLY A 804 1.45 15.05 -39.47
CA GLY A 804 0.66 13.89 -39.90
C GLY A 804 1.31 12.53 -39.62
N THR A 805 2.41 12.51 -38.85
CA THR A 805 2.95 11.32 -38.18
C THR A 805 2.86 11.54 -36.68
N TRP A 806 2.59 10.49 -35.91
CA TRP A 806 2.55 10.54 -34.46
C TRP A 806 3.26 9.32 -33.85
N THR A 807 3.70 9.43 -32.60
CA THR A 807 4.34 8.33 -31.84
C THR A 807 3.44 7.88 -30.69
N ALA A 808 3.28 6.56 -30.54
CA ALA A 808 2.49 5.97 -29.46
C ALA A 808 3.25 6.03 -28.12
N VAL A 809 2.67 6.66 -27.09
CA VAL A 809 3.26 6.79 -25.74
C VAL A 809 2.34 6.22 -24.65
N PRO A 810 2.89 5.67 -23.55
CA PRO A 810 2.08 5.00 -22.53
C PRO A 810 1.57 5.98 -21.47
N PHE A 811 0.25 5.98 -21.27
CA PHE A 811 -0.34 6.44 -20.02
C PHE A 811 -0.57 5.24 -19.10
N PHE A 812 -0.37 5.42 -17.80
CA PHE A 812 -0.61 4.42 -16.77
C PHE A 812 -1.80 4.84 -15.90
N HIS A 813 -2.51 3.86 -15.34
CA HIS A 813 -3.59 4.06 -14.38
C HIS A 813 -3.36 3.16 -13.17
N LEU A 814 -3.37 3.74 -11.96
CA LEU A 814 -3.26 3.01 -10.70
C LEU A 814 -4.29 1.88 -10.64
N PHE A 815 -5.48 2.12 -11.18
CA PHE A 815 -6.53 1.14 -11.37
C PHE A 815 -6.61 0.74 -12.86
N GLY A 816 -6.04 -0.42 -13.20
CA GLY A 816 -6.21 -1.06 -14.50
C GLY A 816 -4.93 -1.41 -15.25
N SER A 817 -3.82 -0.68 -15.05
CA SER A 817 -2.57 -0.96 -15.79
C SER A 817 -1.77 -2.17 -15.28
N GLU A 818 -2.06 -2.67 -14.07
CA GLU A 818 -1.47 -3.91 -13.55
C GLU A 818 -2.46 -5.08 -13.66
N GLU A 819 -2.03 -6.16 -14.31
CA GLU A 819 -2.88 -7.27 -14.77
C GLU A 819 -3.71 -7.89 -13.64
N SER A 820 -3.10 -8.16 -12.49
CA SER A 820 -3.68 -8.95 -11.40
C SER A 820 -4.74 -8.15 -10.65
N SER A 821 -4.39 -6.95 -10.15
CA SER A 821 -5.31 -6.08 -9.42
C SER A 821 -6.47 -5.55 -10.29
N SER A 822 -6.27 -5.41 -11.61
CA SER A 822 -7.35 -5.06 -12.55
C SER A 822 -8.52 -6.08 -12.55
N ARG A 823 -8.28 -7.31 -12.08
CA ARG A 823 -9.26 -8.41 -12.06
C ARG A 823 -10.09 -8.46 -10.77
N ALA A 824 -9.88 -7.54 -9.84
CA ALA A 824 -10.65 -7.41 -8.60
C ALA A 824 -11.88 -6.50 -8.81
N ALA A 825 -13.08 -7.01 -8.51
CA ALA A 825 -14.36 -6.30 -8.71
C ALA A 825 -14.46 -4.85 -8.16
N PRO A 826 -13.90 -4.48 -6.99
CA PRO A 826 -13.93 -3.08 -6.54
C PRO A 826 -12.94 -2.19 -7.31
N VAL A 827 -11.80 -2.73 -7.77
CA VAL A 827 -10.85 -2.01 -8.64
C VAL A 827 -11.46 -1.80 -10.03
N GLN A 828 -12.21 -2.78 -10.56
CA GLN A 828 -12.88 -2.67 -11.86
C GLN A 828 -13.84 -1.48 -11.96
N GLN A 829 -14.47 -1.08 -10.84
CA GLN A 829 -15.32 0.12 -10.76
C GLN A 829 -14.53 1.45 -10.78
N ARG A 830 -13.19 1.40 -10.80
CA ARG A 830 -12.28 2.55 -10.92
C ARG A 830 -11.44 2.54 -12.21
N ILE A 831 -11.48 1.45 -12.99
CA ILE A 831 -10.76 1.40 -14.28
C ILE A 831 -11.50 2.31 -15.28
N PRO A 832 -10.84 3.31 -15.88
CA PRO A 832 -11.46 4.11 -16.93
C PRO A 832 -11.71 3.27 -18.19
N ALA A 833 -12.75 3.59 -18.95
CA ALA A 833 -12.92 3.03 -20.30
C ALA A 833 -11.71 3.41 -21.18
N ALA A 834 -11.20 2.46 -21.96
CA ALA A 834 -10.06 2.67 -22.85
C ALA A 834 -10.31 3.83 -23.83
N TYR A 835 -9.26 4.62 -24.08
CA TYR A 835 -9.32 5.88 -24.82
C TYR A 835 -8.02 6.11 -25.58
N VAL A 836 -8.04 7.06 -26.51
CA VAL A 836 -6.84 7.66 -27.10
C VAL A 836 -6.75 9.11 -26.64
N ALA A 837 -5.58 9.56 -26.19
CA ALA A 837 -5.35 10.95 -25.82
C ALA A 837 -4.44 11.65 -26.82
N LEU A 838 -4.82 12.88 -27.18
CA LEU A 838 -4.09 13.75 -28.11
C LEU A 838 -3.93 15.13 -27.48
N ALA A 839 -2.86 15.83 -27.89
CA ALA A 839 -2.75 17.27 -27.71
C ALA A 839 -3.96 17.98 -28.33
N LYS A 840 -4.49 19.00 -27.66
CA LYS A 840 -5.56 19.84 -28.21
C LYS A 840 -5.24 20.39 -29.60
N SER A 841 -4.00 20.83 -29.83
CA SER A 841 -3.59 21.34 -31.14
C SER A 841 -3.62 20.27 -32.25
N GLU A 842 -3.56 18.98 -31.92
CA GLU A 842 -3.79 17.87 -32.88
C GLU A 842 -5.29 17.64 -33.10
N ALA A 843 -6.09 17.66 -32.04
CA ALA A 843 -7.55 17.53 -32.11
C ALA A 843 -8.19 18.65 -32.97
N ASP A 844 -7.78 19.91 -32.74
CA ASP A 844 -8.18 21.07 -33.55
C ASP A 844 -7.75 20.91 -35.02
N ARG A 845 -6.56 20.36 -35.28
CA ARG A 845 -6.04 20.10 -36.64
C ARG A 845 -6.76 18.95 -37.36
N LEU A 846 -7.32 18.00 -36.60
CA LEU A 846 -8.17 16.92 -37.10
C LEU A 846 -9.65 17.33 -37.19
N GLY A 847 -10.06 18.45 -36.58
CA GLY A 847 -11.44 18.93 -36.53
C GLY A 847 -12.35 18.17 -35.56
N VAL A 848 -11.76 17.48 -34.58
CA VAL A 848 -12.47 16.56 -33.66
C VAL A 848 -12.61 17.13 -32.25
N ASN A 849 -13.72 16.81 -31.60
CA ASN A 849 -14.03 17.26 -30.24
C ASN A 849 -13.74 16.15 -29.21
N ASP A 850 -13.70 16.50 -27.92
CA ASP A 850 -13.57 15.52 -26.85
C ASP A 850 -14.67 14.44 -26.91
N GLY A 851 -14.31 13.19 -26.62
CA GLY A 851 -15.20 12.03 -26.78
C GLY A 851 -15.46 11.58 -28.22
N ALA A 852 -14.97 12.28 -29.25
CA ALA A 852 -15.08 11.83 -30.64
C ALA A 852 -14.41 10.46 -30.86
N LEU A 853 -15.04 9.59 -31.62
CA LEU A 853 -14.57 8.21 -31.79
C LEU A 853 -13.54 8.14 -32.91
N LEU A 854 -12.25 8.03 -32.58
CA LEU A 854 -11.16 8.00 -33.56
C LEU A 854 -10.85 6.57 -34.03
N SER A 855 -10.33 6.47 -35.25
CA SER A 855 -9.66 5.27 -35.76
C SER A 855 -8.18 5.59 -35.94
N LEU A 856 -7.32 4.63 -35.60
CA LEU A 856 -5.87 4.70 -35.75
C LEU A 856 -5.28 3.31 -35.96
N ASN A 857 -4.10 3.22 -36.56
CA ASN A 857 -3.31 2.00 -36.63
C ASN A 857 -1.99 2.20 -35.86
N VAL A 858 -1.61 1.26 -35.00
CA VAL A 858 -0.32 1.26 -34.30
C VAL A 858 0.33 -0.10 -34.46
N ALA A 859 1.55 -0.15 -35.00
CA ALA A 859 2.31 -1.38 -35.25
C ALA A 859 1.51 -2.48 -36.00
N GLY A 860 0.62 -2.09 -36.92
CA GLY A 860 -0.25 -2.98 -37.69
C GLY A 860 -1.61 -3.26 -37.05
N VAL A 861 -1.84 -2.89 -35.78
CA VAL A 861 -3.11 -3.10 -35.07
C VAL A 861 -4.03 -1.89 -35.25
N ALA A 862 -5.17 -2.10 -35.90
CA ALA A 862 -6.23 -1.10 -36.00
C ALA A 862 -7.02 -0.98 -34.68
N LEU A 863 -7.07 0.22 -34.11
CA LEU A 863 -7.82 0.56 -32.90
C LEU A 863 -8.95 1.54 -33.24
N ARG A 864 -10.03 1.49 -32.47
CA ARG A 864 -11.13 2.45 -32.52
C ARG A 864 -11.52 2.87 -31.11
N LEU A 865 -11.16 4.07 -30.70
CA LEU A 865 -11.18 4.53 -29.31
C LEU A 865 -11.74 5.96 -29.19
N PRO A 866 -12.49 6.28 -28.11
CA PRO A 866 -12.91 7.64 -27.86
C PRO A 866 -11.68 8.53 -27.56
N LEU A 867 -11.68 9.73 -28.12
CA LEU A 867 -10.72 10.77 -27.82
C LEU A 867 -10.89 11.28 -26.38
N ARG A 868 -9.77 11.51 -25.70
CA ARG A 868 -9.67 12.50 -24.62
C ARG A 868 -8.70 13.60 -25.06
N ILE A 869 -9.16 14.84 -25.11
CA ILE A 869 -8.27 15.98 -25.33
C ILE A 869 -7.46 16.20 -24.06
N ASN A 870 -6.15 16.36 -24.20
CA ASN A 870 -5.27 16.81 -23.15
C ASN A 870 -4.63 18.13 -23.59
N GLU A 871 -4.62 19.13 -22.70
CA GLU A 871 -4.10 20.47 -23.00
C GLU A 871 -2.55 20.49 -23.02
N GLU A 872 -1.92 19.71 -22.13
CA GLU A 872 -0.46 19.70 -21.87
C GLU A 872 0.33 18.66 -22.69
N LEU A 873 -0.34 17.64 -23.24
CA LEU A 873 0.32 16.59 -24.02
C LEU A 873 0.95 17.18 -25.29
N GLY A 874 2.21 16.83 -25.55
CA GLY A 874 2.96 17.32 -26.71
C GLY A 874 2.33 16.97 -28.07
N ALA A 875 2.46 17.89 -29.04
CA ALA A 875 2.09 17.65 -30.44
C ALA A 875 2.85 16.47 -31.04
N GLY A 876 2.24 15.76 -32.00
CA GLY A 876 2.81 14.52 -32.56
C GLY A 876 2.85 13.32 -31.61
N LEU A 877 2.27 13.39 -30.40
CA LEU A 877 2.11 12.26 -29.51
C LEU A 877 0.69 11.69 -29.56
N VAL A 878 0.58 10.37 -29.42
CA VAL A 878 -0.67 9.62 -29.26
C VAL A 878 -0.56 8.81 -27.98
N ALA A 879 -1.22 9.25 -26.91
CA ALA A 879 -1.16 8.58 -25.63
C ALA A 879 -2.24 7.49 -25.52
N LEU A 880 -1.83 6.27 -25.14
CA LEU A 880 -2.72 5.11 -24.98
C LEU A 880 -2.52 4.48 -23.58
N PRO A 881 -3.60 4.07 -22.89
CA PRO A 881 -3.51 3.58 -21.52
C PRO A 881 -2.98 2.13 -21.46
N LYS A 882 -1.70 1.93 -21.11
CA LYS A 882 -1.05 0.61 -21.03
C LYS A 882 -1.82 -0.31 -20.07
N GLY A 883 -2.03 -1.57 -20.48
CA GLY A 883 -2.68 -2.61 -19.68
C GLY A 883 -4.22 -2.59 -19.68
N LEU A 884 -4.86 -1.54 -20.20
CA LEU A 884 -6.33 -1.52 -20.31
C LEU A 884 -6.83 -2.42 -21.45
N ALA A 885 -8.02 -2.98 -21.25
CA ALA A 885 -8.63 -3.92 -22.19
C ALA A 885 -8.77 -3.32 -23.60
N GLY A 886 -8.23 -4.04 -24.60
CA GLY A 886 -8.22 -3.61 -26.01
C GLY A 886 -7.01 -2.77 -26.42
N ILE A 887 -6.13 -2.37 -25.49
CA ILE A 887 -4.85 -1.74 -25.81
C ILE A 887 -3.77 -2.83 -26.00
N PRO A 888 -3.13 -2.94 -27.18
CA PRO A 888 -2.10 -3.95 -27.43
C PRO A 888 -0.84 -3.75 -26.56
N PRO A 889 -0.13 -4.84 -26.19
CA PRO A 889 1.19 -4.74 -25.58
C PRO A 889 2.27 -4.34 -26.61
N ALA A 890 3.43 -3.92 -26.12
CA ALA A 890 4.65 -3.66 -26.90
C ALA A 890 4.55 -2.62 -28.06
N ILE A 891 3.51 -1.77 -28.09
CA ILE A 891 3.33 -0.74 -29.14
C ILE A 891 3.98 0.63 -28.83
N PHE A 892 4.53 0.81 -27.63
CA PHE A 892 5.00 2.12 -27.17
C PHE A 892 6.38 2.46 -27.77
N GLY A 893 6.48 3.64 -28.36
CA GLY A 893 7.59 4.06 -29.23
C GLY A 893 7.35 3.78 -30.73
N ALA A 894 6.29 3.07 -31.11
CA ALA A 894 5.95 2.84 -32.52
C ALA A 894 5.27 4.06 -33.17
N SER A 895 5.30 4.11 -34.50
CA SER A 895 4.51 5.06 -35.29
C SER A 895 3.01 4.75 -35.21
N VAL A 896 2.21 5.82 -35.27
CA VAL A 896 0.75 5.79 -35.40
C VAL A 896 0.37 6.33 -36.77
N GLU A 897 -0.45 5.58 -37.48
CA GLU A 897 -0.88 5.85 -38.85
C GLU A 897 -2.41 5.91 -38.97
N GLY A 898 -2.91 6.62 -39.98
CA GLY A 898 -4.34 6.64 -40.31
C GLY A 898 -5.26 7.27 -39.25
N LEU A 899 -4.70 8.06 -38.31
CA LEU A 899 -5.43 8.76 -37.24
C LEU A 899 -6.47 9.73 -37.84
N GLN A 900 -7.75 9.42 -37.65
CA GLN A 900 -8.88 10.20 -38.19
C GLN A 900 -10.16 9.95 -37.37
N GLU A 901 -11.20 10.79 -37.55
CA GLU A 901 -12.52 10.49 -36.99
C GLU A 901 -13.09 9.23 -37.66
N ALA A 902 -13.44 8.23 -36.84
CA ALA A 902 -14.01 7.00 -37.33
C ALA A 902 -15.50 7.20 -37.64
N ALA A 903 -15.81 7.32 -38.93
CA ALA A 903 -17.16 7.54 -39.46
C ALA A 903 -18.26 6.83 -38.66
N GLN A 904 -19.29 7.60 -38.25
CA GLN A 904 -20.44 7.07 -37.52
C GLN A 904 -21.25 6.13 -38.42
N TRP A 905 -20.94 4.83 -38.34
CA TRP A 905 -21.82 3.80 -38.87
C TRP A 905 -23.10 3.84 -38.06
N LEU A 906 -24.17 4.41 -38.64
CA LEU A 906 -25.52 4.30 -38.12
C LEU A 906 -25.93 2.82 -38.11
N VAL A 907 -25.70 2.16 -36.97
CA VAL A 907 -26.19 0.82 -36.70
C VAL A 907 -27.71 0.90 -36.55
N HIS A 908 -28.42 0.91 -37.68
CA HIS A 908 -29.81 0.51 -37.71
C HIS A 908 -29.91 -0.87 -37.05
N PRO A 909 -30.69 -1.04 -35.96
CA PRO A 909 -30.79 -2.33 -35.30
C PRO A 909 -31.41 -3.34 -36.27
N ARG A 910 -30.58 -4.24 -36.80
CA ARG A 910 -31.09 -5.45 -37.47
C ARG A 910 -31.71 -6.31 -36.39
N SER A 911 -32.99 -6.63 -36.55
CA SER A 911 -33.71 -7.53 -35.66
C SER A 911 -33.31 -8.97 -35.97
N ASP A 912 -32.09 -9.35 -35.57
CA ASP A 912 -31.58 -10.70 -35.79
C ASP A 912 -32.40 -11.69 -34.96
N ARG A 913 -33.27 -12.40 -35.66
CA ARG A 913 -34.00 -13.54 -35.09
C ARG A 913 -33.04 -14.71 -35.03
N CYS A 914 -32.78 -15.24 -33.83
CA CYS A 914 -32.04 -16.47 -33.67
C CYS A 914 -32.86 -17.65 -34.22
N ASP A 915 -32.52 -18.13 -35.42
CA ASP A 915 -32.95 -19.45 -35.86
C ASP A 915 -32.17 -20.52 -35.06
N HIS A 916 -32.91 -21.39 -34.36
CA HIS A 916 -32.35 -22.54 -33.64
C HIS A 916 -32.63 -23.85 -34.41
N PRO A 917 -31.60 -24.60 -34.83
CA PRO A 917 -31.79 -25.85 -35.55
C PRO A 917 -32.18 -27.02 -34.62
N GLY A 918 -33.48 -27.08 -34.28
CA GLY A 918 -34.26 -28.32 -34.19
C GLY A 918 -34.04 -29.29 -33.01
N ARG A 919 -35.15 -29.63 -32.34
CA ARG A 919 -35.47 -31.02 -31.94
C ARG A 919 -36.98 -31.28 -32.03
N GLN A 920 -37.36 -32.54 -32.13
CA GLN A 920 -38.70 -33.00 -32.54
C GLN A 920 -39.66 -33.18 -31.35
N GLY A 921 -40.97 -32.97 -31.52
CA GLY A 921 -41.95 -33.26 -30.45
C GLY A 921 -43.42 -32.88 -30.69
N TYR A 922 -44.17 -33.75 -31.40
CA TYR A 922 -45.62 -33.99 -31.28
C TYR A 922 -46.68 -32.85 -31.08
N ARG A 923 -47.50 -32.66 -32.14
CA ARG A 923 -48.98 -32.53 -32.17
C ARG A 923 -49.73 -31.69 -31.09
N GLY A 924 -50.39 -30.62 -31.52
CA GLY A 924 -51.53 -29.97 -30.81
C GLY A 924 -52.22 -28.93 -31.70
N ALA A 925 -53.57 -28.83 -31.71
CA ALA A 925 -54.33 -28.11 -32.73
C ALA A 925 -55.03 -26.81 -32.27
N ALA A 926 -55.35 -25.95 -33.26
CA ALA A 926 -56.23 -24.76 -33.22
C ALA A 926 -55.75 -23.50 -32.43
N GLY A 927 -56.14 -22.27 -32.80
CA GLY A 927 -56.76 -21.81 -34.06
C GLY A 927 -57.58 -20.50 -33.97
N ARG A 928 -57.45 -19.61 -34.98
CA ARG A 928 -58.16 -18.31 -35.18
C ARG A 928 -57.71 -17.19 -34.19
N GLY A 929 -57.79 -15.88 -34.50
CA GLY A 929 -58.13 -15.15 -35.74
C GLY A 929 -58.24 -13.62 -35.49
N GLY A 930 -58.22 -12.77 -36.54
CA GLY A 930 -58.30 -11.29 -36.46
C GLY A 930 -56.91 -10.60 -36.34
N LEU A 931 -56.36 -9.83 -37.30
CA LEU A 931 -56.84 -9.15 -38.52
C LEU A 931 -57.52 -7.78 -38.28
N TRP A 932 -56.76 -6.67 -38.41
CA TRP A 932 -56.98 -5.51 -39.33
C TRP A 932 -55.94 -4.36 -39.10
N ARG A 933 -55.88 -3.41 -40.05
CA ARG A 933 -54.93 -2.26 -40.25
C ARG A 933 -55.66 -1.19 -41.12
N PRO A 934 -55.05 -0.10 -41.66
CA PRO A 934 -54.15 0.93 -41.12
C PRO A 934 -54.56 2.39 -41.53
N ALA A 935 -53.84 3.43 -41.06
CA ALA A 935 -53.49 4.70 -41.77
C ALA A 935 -52.48 5.47 -40.87
N GLN A 936 -51.39 6.16 -41.28
CA GLN A 936 -50.94 6.92 -42.46
C GLN A 936 -51.51 8.34 -42.64
N LEU A 937 -50.69 9.37 -42.38
CA LEU A 937 -50.18 10.35 -43.39
C LEU A 937 -49.11 11.30 -42.80
N CYS A 938 -48.44 12.11 -43.65
CA CYS A 938 -47.22 12.86 -43.33
C CYS A 938 -47.22 14.30 -43.90
N ARG A 939 -46.42 15.24 -43.34
CA ARG A 939 -45.51 16.22 -44.05
C ARG A 939 -44.89 17.31 -43.12
N ALA A 940 -43.87 17.99 -43.65
CA ALA A 940 -43.07 19.13 -43.10
C ALA A 940 -42.69 20.08 -44.29
N PRO A 941 -41.78 21.09 -44.23
CA PRO A 941 -41.05 21.78 -43.14
C PRO A 941 -41.55 23.25 -42.96
N PRO A 942 -40.86 24.44 -43.07
CA PRO A 942 -39.48 24.85 -43.50
C PRO A 942 -38.66 25.59 -42.38
N ALA A 943 -37.73 26.52 -42.73
CA ALA A 943 -36.84 27.27 -41.81
C ALA A 943 -36.46 28.71 -42.32
N GLY A 944 -35.72 29.51 -41.54
CA GLY A 944 -35.19 30.85 -41.90
C GLY A 944 -34.10 31.39 -40.93
N LEU A 945 -33.26 32.36 -41.36
CA LEU A 945 -32.00 32.82 -40.72
C LEU A 945 -31.75 34.35 -40.87
N VAL A 946 -30.87 34.95 -40.03
CA VAL A 946 -29.91 36.09 -40.26
C VAL A 946 -29.31 36.62 -38.92
N ALA A 947 -28.14 37.29 -38.92
CA ALA A 947 -27.42 37.88 -37.75
C ALA A 947 -27.02 39.37 -38.01
N GLY A 948 -26.41 40.20 -37.14
CA GLY A 948 -25.75 40.14 -35.80
C GLY A 948 -25.48 41.60 -35.33
N PRO A 949 -24.34 42.03 -34.71
CA PRO A 949 -23.25 41.33 -33.98
C PRO A 949 -22.82 41.99 -32.62
N LEU A 950 -21.84 41.38 -31.90
CA LEU A 950 -20.82 41.98 -30.98
C LEU A 950 -21.17 42.90 -29.77
N ARG A 951 -20.97 42.42 -28.51
CA ARG A 951 -19.84 42.78 -27.58
C ARG A 951 -19.99 42.32 -26.10
N SER A 952 -18.84 41.95 -25.50
CA SER A 952 -18.39 42.01 -24.08
C SER A 952 -19.24 41.52 -22.88
N GLU A 953 -18.65 40.55 -22.16
CA GLU A 953 -18.59 40.33 -20.69
C GLU A 953 -19.87 40.08 -19.84
N PRO A 954 -19.94 38.96 -19.07
CA PRO A 954 -21.00 38.70 -18.10
C PRO A 954 -20.57 38.97 -16.63
N CYS A 955 -21.33 39.82 -15.93
CA CYS A 955 -21.33 39.88 -14.47
C CYS A 955 -22.58 39.17 -13.91
N TRP A 956 -22.41 38.40 -12.84
CA TRP A 956 -23.50 37.68 -12.14
C TRP A 956 -24.48 38.64 -11.44
N PRO A 957 -25.78 38.28 -11.39
CA PRO A 957 -26.54 38.54 -10.17
C PRO A 957 -27.45 37.39 -9.70
N VAL A 958 -27.49 37.23 -8.37
CA VAL A 958 -28.34 36.30 -7.61
C VAL A 958 -29.84 36.55 -7.82
N ARG A 959 -30.64 35.50 -8.03
CA ARG A 959 -32.07 35.41 -7.64
C ARG A 959 -32.39 33.99 -7.16
N HIS A 960 -32.76 33.81 -5.89
CA HIS A 960 -34.12 33.94 -5.31
C HIS A 960 -35.09 32.79 -5.68
N VAL A 961 -35.35 31.94 -4.67
CA VAL A 961 -36.34 30.85 -4.67
C VAL A 961 -37.77 31.40 -4.50
N PRO A 962 -38.77 30.87 -5.21
CA PRO A 962 -40.19 31.03 -4.87
C PRO A 962 -40.72 29.85 -4.01
N ASP A 963 -41.22 30.15 -2.80
CA ASP A 963 -41.95 29.20 -1.95
C ASP A 963 -43.43 29.08 -2.38
N ARG A 964 -43.96 27.84 -2.42
CA ARG A 964 -45.40 27.55 -2.26
C ARG A 964 -45.67 26.22 -1.55
N ARG A 965 -46.02 26.32 -0.26
CA ARG A 965 -46.75 25.27 0.50
C ARG A 965 -48.28 25.27 0.20
N ARG A 966 -48.97 24.25 0.77
CA ARG A 966 -50.44 24.03 0.93
C ARG A 966 -51.07 23.15 -0.18
N HIS A 967 -52.04 22.26 0.10
CA HIS A 967 -52.84 22.02 1.33
C HIS A 967 -53.33 20.55 1.45
N ALA A 968 -53.75 20.15 2.67
CA ALA A 968 -54.80 19.17 3.06
C ALA A 968 -54.93 17.80 2.31
N GLU A 969 -54.76 16.63 2.95
CA GLU A 969 -55.67 15.92 3.90
C GLU A 969 -56.90 15.25 3.24
N ASP A 970 -56.98 13.90 3.24
CA ASP A 970 -57.98 13.16 4.05
C ASP A 970 -57.86 11.61 4.08
N VAL A 971 -58.29 11.04 5.22
CA VAL A 971 -58.88 9.70 5.53
C VAL A 971 -58.52 8.42 4.71
N LEU A 972 -58.00 7.39 5.41
CA LEU A 972 -58.70 6.08 5.57
C LEU A 972 -58.13 5.20 6.72
N GLN A 973 -58.96 4.31 7.28
CA GLN A 973 -58.61 3.42 8.40
C GLN A 973 -58.73 1.91 8.06
N GLY A 974 -57.66 1.16 8.33
CA GLY A 974 -57.73 -0.15 9.00
C GLY A 974 -57.91 -1.44 8.16
N ARG A 975 -57.68 -2.56 8.86
CA ARG A 975 -57.84 -3.98 8.47
C ARG A 975 -56.78 -4.48 7.45
N LEU A 976 -55.87 -5.38 7.83
CA LEU A 976 -55.95 -6.82 8.18
C LEU A 976 -55.54 -7.71 6.98
N GLU A 977 -54.58 -8.60 7.24
CA GLU A 977 -54.30 -9.85 6.52
C GLU A 977 -55.58 -10.74 6.38
N PRO A 978 -55.68 -11.71 5.42
CA PRO A 978 -54.63 -12.73 5.21
C PRO A 978 -54.48 -13.43 3.82
N ALA A 979 -53.34 -14.14 3.68
CA ALA A 979 -53.06 -15.47 3.09
C ALA A 979 -53.82 -16.07 1.87
N LEU A 980 -53.10 -16.91 1.10
CA LEU A 980 -53.38 -18.34 0.69
C LEU A 980 -52.22 -18.77 -0.28
N ARG A 981 -51.54 -19.94 -0.19
CA ARG A 981 -51.94 -21.37 -0.39
C ARG A 981 -52.40 -21.70 -1.83
N ARG A 982 -52.23 -22.91 -2.40
CA ARG A 982 -51.39 -24.13 -2.14
C ARG A 982 -51.59 -25.12 -3.32
N GLN A 983 -50.65 -26.05 -3.53
CA GLN A 983 -50.87 -27.48 -3.89
C GLN A 983 -49.49 -28.17 -3.78
N ASP A 984 -49.20 -29.21 -2.97
CA ASP A 984 -49.90 -30.41 -2.43
C ASP A 984 -49.80 -31.68 -3.30
N ASP A 985 -48.87 -32.56 -2.89
CA ASP A 985 -48.70 -33.99 -3.21
C ASP A 985 -47.59 -34.52 -2.24
N LEU A 986 -47.56 -35.71 -1.62
CA LEU A 986 -48.52 -36.81 -1.47
C LEU A 986 -48.37 -37.44 -0.04
N HIS A 987 -48.24 -38.77 0.08
CA HIS A 987 -48.27 -39.60 1.29
C HIS A 987 -47.59 -40.97 1.02
N PRO A 988 -47.39 -41.87 2.02
CA PRO A 988 -47.03 -41.67 3.44
C PRO A 988 -45.97 -42.70 3.95
N GLY A 989 -45.57 -42.65 5.23
CA GLY A 989 -44.77 -43.70 5.89
C GLY A 989 -44.74 -43.61 7.43
N ALA A 990 -44.95 -44.73 8.13
CA ALA A 990 -45.01 -44.84 9.60
C ALA A 990 -43.61 -44.89 10.29
N GLY A 991 -43.43 -44.69 11.61
CA GLY A 991 -44.37 -44.35 12.70
C GLY A 991 -43.90 -44.90 14.07
N ARG A 992 -44.55 -44.50 15.19
CA ARG A 992 -44.22 -44.80 16.62
C ARG A 992 -42.91 -44.13 17.12
N GLY A 993 -42.67 -43.87 18.42
CA GLY A 993 -43.51 -43.95 19.63
C GLY A 993 -42.66 -44.01 20.92
N HIS A 994 -43.21 -43.58 22.08
CA HIS A 994 -42.64 -43.63 23.46
C HIS A 994 -41.44 -42.67 23.75
N GLU A 995 -41.20 -42.11 24.96
CA GLU A 995 -41.99 -41.97 26.21
C GLU A 995 -41.43 -40.86 27.16
N ARG A 996 -42.13 -40.60 28.28
CA ARG A 996 -41.70 -39.84 29.49
C ARG A 996 -41.21 -40.85 30.57
N PRO A 997 -40.78 -40.54 31.84
CA PRO A 997 -41.01 -39.32 32.67
C PRO A 997 -39.95 -38.88 33.73
N ALA A 998 -40.30 -37.83 34.51
CA ALA A 998 -39.86 -37.51 35.90
C ALA A 998 -38.35 -37.18 36.13
N ASP A 999 -37.89 -36.43 37.15
CA ASP A 999 -38.45 -35.70 38.33
C ASP A 999 -37.40 -34.59 38.71
N ARG A 1000 -37.46 -33.65 39.68
CA ARG A 1000 -38.31 -33.17 40.82
C ARG A 1000 -38.16 -31.61 40.85
N LEU A 1001 -38.96 -30.74 41.50
CA LEU A 1001 -39.40 -30.53 42.91
C LEU A 1001 -38.25 -30.21 43.91
N LEU A 1002 -38.35 -29.22 44.81
CA LEU A 1002 -39.42 -28.24 45.12
C LEU A 1002 -39.00 -26.81 44.63
N ASP A 1003 -39.32 -25.62 45.17
CA ASP A 1003 -40.11 -25.16 46.34
C ASP A 1003 -40.55 -23.66 46.20
N HIS A 1004 -41.47 -23.17 47.06
CA HIS A 1004 -41.90 -21.76 47.14
C HIS A 1004 -42.65 -21.45 48.46
N PRO A 1005 -42.64 -20.20 48.97
CA PRO A 1005 -43.87 -19.38 48.98
C PRO A 1005 -43.57 -17.89 48.62
N ASP A 1006 -44.46 -16.96 48.27
CA ASP A 1006 -45.95 -16.79 48.25
C ASP A 1006 -46.51 -15.86 49.34
N HIS A 1007 -46.98 -14.66 48.95
CA HIS A 1007 -48.34 -14.14 49.26
C HIS A 1007 -48.67 -12.73 48.70
N THR A 1008 -49.57 -12.74 47.70
CA THR A 1008 -50.71 -11.82 47.43
C THR A 1008 -50.92 -10.48 48.19
N GLY A 1009 -51.27 -9.43 47.44
CA GLY A 1009 -52.01 -8.24 47.92
C GLY A 1009 -52.70 -7.46 46.79
N LEU A 1010 -54.02 -7.21 46.86
CA LEU A 1010 -54.84 -6.58 45.82
C LEU A 1010 -55.36 -5.19 46.23
N GLY A 1011 -55.47 -4.26 45.27
CA GLY A 1011 -56.15 -2.97 45.46
C GLY A 1011 -56.48 -2.24 44.15
N ARG A 1012 -57.75 -1.90 43.92
CA ARG A 1012 -58.21 -1.04 42.81
C ARG A 1012 -58.49 0.37 43.32
N CYS A 1013 -58.16 1.41 42.55
CA CYS A 1013 -59.00 2.61 42.40
C CYS A 1013 -58.60 3.52 41.21
N ARG A 1014 -59.58 4.35 40.81
CA ARG A 1014 -59.61 5.46 39.83
C ARG A 1014 -60.83 6.33 40.23
N PRO A 1015 -61.00 7.58 39.78
CA PRO A 1015 -60.13 8.45 38.96
C PRO A 1015 -60.00 9.88 39.59
N GLU A 1016 -59.88 10.91 38.74
CA GLU A 1016 -60.10 12.36 39.02
C GLU A 1016 -59.01 13.09 39.86
N HIS A 1017 -58.72 14.39 39.68
CA HIS A 1017 -59.36 15.45 38.86
C HIS A 1017 -58.35 16.21 37.95
N ARG A 1018 -58.86 16.89 36.91
CA ARG A 1018 -58.28 18.13 36.35
C ARG A 1018 -58.87 19.34 37.09
N PRO A 1019 -58.18 20.50 37.13
CA PRO A 1019 -58.63 21.58 36.24
C PRO A 1019 -57.48 22.20 35.43
N ALA A 1020 -57.76 23.30 34.71
CA ALA A 1020 -56.82 24.03 33.86
C ALA A 1020 -57.26 25.50 33.68
N VAL A 1021 -56.59 26.21 32.75
CA VAL A 1021 -57.02 27.43 32.04
C VAL A 1021 -56.69 28.81 32.69
N LEU A 1022 -56.37 29.77 31.81
CA LEU A 1022 -56.17 31.23 31.96
C LEU A 1022 -54.89 31.77 32.65
N LEU A 1023 -54.47 33.03 32.42
CA LEU A 1023 -54.16 33.81 31.18
C LEU A 1023 -53.88 35.30 31.51
N ARG A 1024 -53.12 35.97 30.62
CA ARG A 1024 -53.10 37.43 30.30
C ARG A 1024 -52.32 38.47 31.15
N HIS A 1025 -51.39 39.13 30.43
CA HIS A 1025 -51.05 40.58 30.37
C HIS A 1025 -50.44 41.35 31.57
N GLY A 1026 -49.35 42.10 31.26
CA GLY A 1026 -48.78 43.19 32.08
C GLY A 1026 -47.43 43.72 31.54
N ARG A 1027 -47.37 45.02 31.17
CA ARG A 1027 -46.21 45.81 30.68
C ARG A 1027 -46.53 47.31 30.93
N PRO A 1028 -45.61 48.31 30.84
CA PRO A 1028 -44.15 48.31 30.62
C PRO A 1028 -43.39 49.32 31.56
N VAL A 1029 -42.31 49.97 31.05
CA VAL A 1029 -41.33 50.98 31.58
C VAL A 1029 -39.97 50.31 31.87
N GLY A 1030 -38.77 50.78 31.45
CA GLY A 1030 -38.26 52.05 30.88
C GLY A 1030 -36.98 52.43 31.68
N LEU A 1031 -35.81 52.86 31.16
CA LEU A 1031 -35.43 53.50 29.88
C LEU A 1031 -33.97 53.17 29.45
N ARG A 1032 -33.71 53.28 28.14
CA ARG A 1032 -32.48 53.59 27.37
C ARG A 1032 -31.07 53.55 28.04
N GLY A 1033 -30.17 52.81 27.38
CA GLY A 1033 -28.72 53.09 27.26
C GLY A 1033 -28.25 52.64 25.86
N ALA A 1034 -27.27 53.30 25.24
CA ALA A 1034 -26.91 53.07 23.83
C ALA A 1034 -25.42 52.75 23.63
N VAL A 1035 -25.11 51.84 22.69
CA VAL A 1035 -23.75 51.53 22.22
C VAL A 1035 -23.76 51.52 20.69
N ARG A 1036 -22.82 52.23 20.07
CA ARG A 1036 -22.60 52.22 18.62
C ARG A 1036 -21.57 51.15 18.23
N ARG A 1037 -21.69 50.63 17.01
CA ARG A 1037 -20.60 49.87 16.37
C ARG A 1037 -19.38 50.79 16.17
N LEU A 1038 -18.19 50.20 16.23
CA LEU A 1038 -16.97 50.76 15.65
C LEU A 1038 -16.23 49.62 14.95
N VAL A 1039 -15.94 49.81 13.67
CA VAL A 1039 -15.11 48.91 12.85
C VAL A 1039 -13.80 49.64 12.62
N VAL A 1040 -12.68 48.94 12.72
CA VAL A 1040 -11.35 49.48 12.39
C VAL A 1040 -10.65 48.48 11.48
N GLU A 1041 -10.53 48.85 10.22
CA GLU A 1041 -9.57 48.24 9.29
C GLU A 1041 -8.18 48.82 9.57
N GLN A 1042 -7.12 48.04 9.35
CA GLN A 1042 -5.77 48.58 9.19
C GLN A 1042 -5.08 47.94 7.97
N GLN A 1043 -4.98 48.72 6.90
CA GLN A 1043 -4.05 48.48 5.80
C GLN A 1043 -2.66 49.03 6.20
N VAL A 1044 -1.58 48.38 5.76
CA VAL A 1044 -0.19 48.85 6.01
C VAL A 1044 0.70 48.61 4.79
N ARG A 1045 0.95 49.67 3.99
CA ARG A 1045 2.07 49.92 3.03
C ARG A 1045 2.03 51.43 2.62
N PRO A 1046 3.05 52.02 1.95
CA PRO A 1046 4.48 52.04 2.32
C PRO A 1046 5.18 53.43 2.12
N ALA A 1047 6.18 53.79 2.93
CA ALA A 1047 7.23 54.82 2.70
C ALA A 1047 8.22 54.85 3.90
N GLY A 1048 9.46 55.40 3.84
CA GLY A 1048 10.24 55.93 2.71
C GLY A 1048 11.38 56.89 3.14
N GLN A 1049 12.64 56.41 3.12
CA GLN A 1049 13.97 57.10 3.02
C GLN A 1049 14.28 58.45 3.73
N LEU A 1050 15.46 58.51 4.41
CA LEU A 1050 16.53 59.56 4.43
C LEU A 1050 17.56 59.15 5.55
N ALA A 1051 18.85 58.90 5.32
CA ALA A 1051 20.00 59.78 4.96
C ALA A 1051 20.64 60.53 6.18
N CYS A 1052 21.95 60.89 6.24
CA CYS A 1052 23.22 60.33 5.72
C CYS A 1052 24.44 61.11 6.33
N PHE A 1053 25.64 60.50 6.48
CA PHE A 1053 26.92 61.11 7.01
C PHE A 1053 26.86 61.70 8.47
N GLY A 1054 27.96 62.02 9.18
CA GLY A 1054 29.41 61.75 9.01
C GLY A 1054 30.34 62.66 9.87
N THR A 1055 31.61 62.25 10.05
CA THR A 1055 32.82 63.03 10.49
C THR A 1055 33.17 63.28 12.00
N ASP A 1056 34.49 63.13 12.26
CA ASP A 1056 35.46 63.94 13.05
C ASP A 1056 35.60 64.04 14.61
N ARG A 1057 36.72 63.43 15.07
CA ARG A 1057 37.91 64.02 15.77
C ARG A 1057 37.98 64.37 17.29
N VAL A 1058 38.87 63.60 17.97
CA VAL A 1058 40.04 63.98 18.84
C VAL A 1058 39.85 64.83 20.14
N VAL A 1059 40.58 64.47 21.22
CA VAL A 1059 41.40 65.32 22.16
C VAL A 1059 41.34 64.89 23.66
N ARG A 1060 42.42 64.26 24.18
CA ARG A 1060 42.96 64.25 25.59
C ARG A 1060 42.07 63.66 26.74
N SER A 1061 42.56 63.26 27.92
CA SER A 1061 43.93 63.24 28.52
C SER A 1061 44.13 62.17 29.63
N VAL A 1062 45.34 61.55 29.66
CA VAL A 1062 46.26 61.15 30.78
C VAL A 1062 45.86 61.32 32.27
N PRO A 1063 46.44 60.59 33.28
CA PRO A 1063 47.85 60.12 33.33
C PRO A 1063 48.19 58.72 33.96
N GLY A 1064 49.48 58.33 33.86
CA GLY A 1064 50.17 57.37 34.74
C GLY A 1064 51.02 58.10 35.82
N PRO A 1065 52.23 57.64 36.23
CA PRO A 1065 53.09 56.58 35.66
C PRO A 1065 53.67 55.56 36.68
N GLY A 1066 54.47 54.59 36.19
CA GLY A 1066 55.36 53.76 37.01
C GLY A 1066 56.11 52.70 36.19
N ALA A 1067 57.42 52.51 36.44
CA ALA A 1067 58.27 51.50 35.80
C ALA A 1067 59.62 51.32 36.53
N ASP A 1068 60.14 50.08 36.58
CA ASP A 1068 61.58 49.75 36.75
C ASP A 1068 61.82 48.30 36.27
N GLY A 1069 63.06 47.86 36.01
CA GLY A 1069 63.33 46.50 35.49
C GLY A 1069 64.79 46.07 35.45
N ARG A 1070 65.09 44.84 34.97
CA ARG A 1070 66.46 44.32 34.71
C ARG A 1070 66.48 42.96 33.98
N GLY A 1071 67.55 42.70 33.23
CA GLY A 1071 68.02 41.35 32.83
C GLY A 1071 67.69 40.90 31.40
N GLY A 1072 68.68 40.31 30.71
CA GLY A 1072 68.52 39.66 29.39
C GLY A 1072 69.82 39.03 28.88
N ALA A 1073 69.73 38.08 27.94
CA ALA A 1073 70.88 37.49 27.21
C ALA A 1073 70.46 36.64 25.98
N GLY A 1074 71.26 36.69 24.89
CA GLY A 1074 71.63 35.52 24.06
C GLY A 1074 70.80 35.10 22.82
N GLY A 1075 71.40 35.25 21.62
CA GLY A 1075 71.21 34.37 20.42
C GLY A 1075 69.90 34.49 19.61
N LEU A 1076 69.81 34.50 18.26
CA LEU A 1076 70.65 34.00 17.14
C LEU A 1076 70.85 32.46 17.17
N VAL A 1077 70.66 31.67 16.09
CA VAL A 1077 70.50 32.02 14.65
C VAL A 1077 69.85 30.90 13.78
N GLN A 1078 69.12 31.29 12.71
CA GLN A 1078 68.85 30.63 11.39
C GLN A 1078 68.42 29.14 11.17
N HIS A 1079 67.49 28.99 10.19
CA HIS A 1079 67.44 27.96 9.11
C HIS A 1079 67.15 26.46 9.46
N ALA A 1080 66.54 25.62 8.60
CA ALA A 1080 65.90 25.83 7.27
C ALA A 1080 64.88 24.70 6.89
N ARG A 1081 64.19 24.93 5.76
CA ARG A 1081 63.43 24.06 4.81
C ARG A 1081 63.67 22.52 4.90
N HIS A 1082 62.78 21.61 4.46
CA HIS A 1082 61.90 21.62 3.27
C HIS A 1082 60.68 20.67 3.38
N ARG A 1083 59.70 20.80 2.46
CA ARG A 1083 58.57 19.86 2.23
C ARG A 1083 59.03 18.51 1.63
N ARG A 1084 58.36 17.38 1.97
CA ARG A 1084 57.42 16.64 1.07
C ARG A 1084 56.87 15.29 1.64
N VAL A 1085 55.65 14.99 1.20
CA VAL A 1085 54.85 13.73 1.20
C VAL A 1085 55.28 12.84 -0.01
N PRO A 1086 55.00 11.51 -0.17
CA PRO A 1086 54.05 10.56 0.49
C PRO A 1086 54.65 9.19 0.93
N GLY A 1087 53.82 8.21 1.33
CA GLY A 1087 54.16 6.77 1.26
C GLY A 1087 53.21 5.82 2.01
N ALA A 1088 52.66 4.80 1.35
CA ALA A 1088 51.65 3.85 1.84
C ALA A 1088 52.15 2.73 2.80
N GLU A 1089 51.19 2.06 3.46
CA GLU A 1089 51.02 0.61 3.81
C GLU A 1089 52.19 -0.40 3.61
N PRO A 1090 52.29 -1.51 4.41
CA PRO A 1090 51.16 -2.45 4.64
C PRO A 1090 51.10 -3.25 5.98
N VAL A 1091 50.18 -4.22 6.00
CA VAL A 1091 49.79 -5.22 7.04
C VAL A 1091 50.79 -6.38 7.21
N VAL A 1092 50.86 -7.04 8.39
CA VAL A 1092 50.98 -8.53 8.58
C VAL A 1092 50.97 -8.98 10.08
N HIS A 1093 50.69 -10.28 10.28
CA HIS A 1093 50.62 -11.12 11.50
C HIS A 1093 51.96 -11.20 12.35
N HIS A 1094 52.13 -11.92 13.49
CA HIS A 1094 51.36 -12.97 14.21
C HIS A 1094 51.69 -13.08 15.73
N SER A 1095 51.08 -14.08 16.39
CA SER A 1095 50.97 -14.42 17.82
C SER A 1095 52.22 -15.00 18.55
N ALA A 1096 52.33 -14.80 19.88
CA ALA A 1096 52.89 -15.75 20.90
C ALA A 1096 52.73 -15.16 22.35
N VAL A 1097 52.13 -15.79 23.39
CA VAL A 1097 52.44 -17.05 24.13
C VAL A 1097 53.63 -16.91 25.11
N LEU A 1098 53.58 -17.17 26.43
CA LEU A 1098 52.55 -17.75 27.31
C LEU A 1098 52.26 -16.82 28.55
N ARG A 1099 52.55 -17.01 29.86
CA ARG A 1099 52.98 -18.15 30.71
C ARG A 1099 52.60 -17.98 32.22
N LEU A 1100 51.57 -18.70 32.69
CA LEU A 1100 51.24 -19.01 34.13
C LEU A 1100 50.77 -17.84 35.04
N LEU A 1101 50.18 -18.03 36.25
CA LEU A 1101 49.91 -19.23 37.09
C LEU A 1101 48.41 -19.30 37.57
N HIS A 1102 48.12 -19.68 38.83
CA HIS A 1102 46.76 -20.04 39.31
C HIS A 1102 46.67 -20.20 40.86
N LEU A 1103 45.59 -19.72 41.53
CA LEU A 1103 44.98 -20.33 42.75
C LEU A 1103 43.48 -19.95 42.93
N LEU A 1104 42.60 -20.96 42.79
CA LEU A 1104 41.34 -21.29 43.51
C LEU A 1104 40.63 -20.18 44.34
N HIS A 1105 39.29 -20.04 44.42
CA HIS A 1105 38.08 -20.69 43.87
C HIS A 1105 36.87 -19.89 44.45
N ARG A 1106 35.57 -19.99 44.14
CA ARG A 1106 34.67 -20.70 43.17
C ARG A 1106 33.32 -19.92 43.21
N TRP A 1107 32.27 -20.14 42.40
CA TRP A 1107 32.00 -20.94 41.20
C TRP A 1107 30.88 -20.24 40.40
N ARG A 1108 30.93 -20.30 39.06
CA ARG A 1108 29.89 -19.92 38.06
C ARG A 1108 30.35 -20.49 36.69
N ARG A 1109 29.56 -20.57 35.61
CA ARG A 1109 28.15 -20.17 35.36
C ARG A 1109 27.46 -21.29 34.53
N ARG A 1110 26.41 -20.94 33.79
CA ARG A 1110 25.89 -21.62 32.58
C ARG A 1110 26.89 -21.61 31.40
N ASP A 1111 26.63 -22.43 30.38
CA ASP A 1111 26.73 -22.28 28.89
C ASP A 1111 27.82 -21.33 28.29
N SER A 1112 28.49 -21.55 27.14
CA SER A 1112 28.40 -22.45 25.95
C SER A 1112 29.86 -22.69 25.38
N PRO A 1113 30.20 -22.95 24.08
CA PRO A 1113 29.49 -23.38 22.85
C PRO A 1113 30.16 -24.58 22.07
N SER A 1114 29.83 -24.78 20.78
CA SER A 1114 30.26 -25.86 19.83
C SER A 1114 31.56 -25.49 19.01
N PRO A 1115 32.08 -26.17 17.93
CA PRO A 1115 31.47 -27.11 16.92
C PRO A 1115 32.27 -28.29 16.25
N VAL A 1116 31.57 -29.40 15.94
CA VAL A 1116 31.46 -30.19 14.65
C VAL A 1116 32.68 -30.85 13.90
N ARG A 1117 32.44 -32.08 13.35
CA ARG A 1117 33.16 -32.95 12.35
C ARG A 1117 34.19 -33.98 12.90
N PRO A 1118 34.44 -35.12 12.18
CA PRO A 1118 33.50 -36.01 11.48
C PRO A 1118 33.83 -37.52 11.66
N ALA A 1119 33.23 -38.37 10.81
CA ALA A 1119 33.58 -39.79 10.53
C ALA A 1119 33.22 -40.87 11.57
N GLY A 1120 32.61 -41.95 11.08
CA GLY A 1120 32.38 -43.18 11.83
C GLY A 1120 32.48 -44.39 10.89
N SER A 1121 32.95 -45.52 11.40
CA SER A 1121 33.10 -46.76 10.64
C SER A 1121 32.36 -47.93 11.28
N ARG A 1122 31.98 -48.89 10.43
CA ARG A 1122 31.27 -50.17 10.66
C ARG A 1122 31.43 -50.74 12.10
N THR A 1123 30.36 -51.24 12.74
CA THR A 1123 29.76 -52.58 12.50
C THR A 1123 28.54 -52.78 13.44
N GLY A 1124 27.85 -53.95 13.42
CA GLY A 1124 27.14 -54.42 14.64
C GLY A 1124 25.65 -54.80 14.59
N THR A 1125 25.18 -55.46 13.54
CA THR A 1125 24.07 -56.46 13.53
C THR A 1125 23.03 -56.55 14.69
N ARG A 1126 21.74 -56.45 14.29
CA ARG A 1126 20.59 -57.34 14.66
C ARG A 1126 20.37 -57.77 16.14
N ARG A 1127 19.14 -57.53 16.64
CA ARG A 1127 18.15 -58.62 16.92
C ARG A 1127 16.71 -58.09 17.05
N ARG A 1128 15.73 -59.00 17.14
CA ARG A 1128 14.26 -58.74 17.04
C ARG A 1128 13.54 -59.07 18.36
N LEU A 1129 12.53 -58.26 18.73
CA LEU A 1129 11.21 -58.66 19.33
C LEU A 1129 11.21 -59.48 20.66
N PRO A 1130 10.05 -59.81 21.30
CA PRO A 1130 8.65 -59.35 21.09
C PRO A 1130 7.85 -58.88 22.35
N HIS A 1131 6.82 -58.06 22.11
CA HIS A 1131 5.45 -58.03 22.72
C HIS A 1131 5.10 -58.04 24.25
N ARG A 1132 3.90 -57.47 24.52
CA ARG A 1132 2.94 -57.66 25.64
C ARG A 1132 3.26 -56.99 27.00
N VAL A 1133 2.28 -56.59 27.84
CA VAL A 1133 0.88 -56.09 27.64
C VAL A 1133 0.35 -55.47 28.95
N CYS A 1134 -0.52 -54.44 28.90
CA CYS A 1134 -1.26 -53.85 30.05
C CYS A 1134 -0.38 -53.20 31.17
N ARG A 1135 -0.88 -52.39 32.13
CA ARG A 1135 -2.23 -51.80 32.38
C ARG A 1135 -2.09 -50.37 33.01
N HIS A 1136 -3.16 -49.89 33.66
CA HIS A 1136 -3.30 -48.67 34.49
C HIS A 1136 -2.13 -48.42 35.49
N GLU A 1137 -1.91 -47.23 36.07
CA GLU A 1137 -2.87 -46.43 36.86
C GLU A 1137 -2.75 -44.88 36.81
N MET A 1138 -3.70 -44.26 37.51
CA MET A 1138 -4.03 -42.83 37.59
C MET A 1138 -3.01 -42.00 38.40
N GLY A 1139 -2.98 -40.68 38.18
CA GLY A 1139 -2.23 -39.73 39.01
C GLY A 1139 -2.89 -38.34 38.98
N HIS A 1140 -3.49 -37.92 40.08
CA HIS A 1140 -4.39 -36.75 40.14
C HIS A 1140 -3.68 -35.38 40.05
N VAL A 1141 -4.21 -34.53 39.16
CA VAL A 1141 -4.74 -33.17 39.46
C VAL A 1141 -3.93 -32.26 40.40
N LEU A 1142 -3.43 -31.13 39.86
CA LEU A 1142 -3.88 -29.79 40.31
C LEU A 1142 -3.54 -28.66 39.33
N ARG A 1143 -4.27 -27.54 39.50
CA ARG A 1143 -4.25 -26.34 38.64
C ARG A 1143 -3.03 -25.44 38.91
N ARG A 1144 -2.47 -24.83 37.86
CA ARG A 1144 -2.48 -23.37 37.69
C ARG A 1144 -2.31 -22.99 36.23
#